data_AF-A0A7Y5GUW1-F1
#
_entry.id   AF-A0A7Y5GUW1-F1
#
_cell.length_a   1.000
_cell.length_b   1.000
_cell.length_c   1.000
_cell.angle_alpha   90.00
_cell.angle_beta   90.00
_cell.angle_gamma   90.00
#
_symmetry.space_group_name_H-M   'P 1'
#
loop_
_entity.id
_entity.type
_entity.pdbx_description
1 polymer ?
#
loop_
_entity_poly.entity_id
_entity_poly.type
_entity_poly.pdbx_seq_one_letter_code
_entity_poly.pdbx_strand_id
1 'polypeptide(L)'
;MVSSLVTSFPNGFDCRYAAMILGVLWGLSACSSDEAAGSKAGNDPNNANQIESGDIHGQQGDAGSGVGFEKPKATVVSIQTFASPNEAQAGYPVSIACAPVDADGNLIEGVAVGFEVVNPPYPVHLGADTVTFDIVGTYAVRCFTKDEKVVDDSPDEVVVIAGDGVQVDTALDVHEVIAGEKVTVTCTVHDQFGNLNEWQTVDVVSTPSGGWIHSGLVLKMITADTYAMACRVPATAVVDKTPETLVVLPALPRKVVTLLDPETIDAGKKSKLTCKVTDAFGNVVKNFPVSVKVPAAVQLAGLSVTTKVAGLYPVQCVPASDPWEWYELISDTLHVLPGPPATLYIEQIPPKPVYQKNDTLELAIAVLDAFANVIPDAEIDPITISPPDGVKVNGETTFQFLEEGKYVFGIVVTQAPEIHDQLEILVDGTGPDIVIEKPARGATLTGKPAVNVSGYVNDDIAGVVSLQINGDEVVVKPDGTFTHILLASQGMNVIIAEATNLGNKSSRTSRAFYYSPVWYPIDAATPDEGKVPKGFGVWLGQGFLDDGVHEPSKPNDLATIIENLVANLDLGSVLPNPAADLGTYKLYINNLKFNKPTLGLDAFNGGIGMKVKIPNLNLNMKFSGTCKILFIDLCPDVSGSVSANAISIAADVLASSPNGQPQISVGGVNVSIDDLDIDIDGILGWLFDWLIDWIVGSFSGQIESMFEDQVASQAADIVKELIEAFALNTSFDIPPLLGAGDPVTLMLTSNLSQLQFTDDGGQIGLDANIVTAKKVTQKPLGSIGRASCMKKGEPPYEPDTTKDFGIGLHDDVLNQALFSIWWGGVLNMTLGKDVLGDVGGDAVAGIEDLTIKTLFFTPPILTSCNPAEQLKVQIADLFLDVHILFFGIELQLGIFASFEAEADLVVTTDAATGEKLVGIELLGVTQSEIEIVSITPGFEDSKQLFADMIQTQLLDGLVDGIGGEALGGFPIPSIDLSTLDPSIPAGTMLNIQLNKLERIYGFTVIDGSVD
;
A
#
# COMPACT_ATOMS: atom_id res chain seq x y z
N MET A 1 17.57 17.01 17.01
CA MET A 1 18.85 17.37 16.36
C MET A 1 18.45 18.04 15.04
N VAL A 2 18.61 19.36 14.85
CA VAL A 2 19.81 20.02 14.24
C VAL A 2 20.10 19.41 12.86
N SER A 3 20.15 20.09 11.69
CA SER A 3 19.95 21.50 11.21
C SER A 3 20.07 21.46 9.64
N SER A 4 19.97 22.47 8.75
CA SER A 4 19.60 23.92 8.65
C SER A 4 19.79 24.33 7.16
N LEU A 5 19.24 25.37 6.50
CA LEU A 5 18.15 26.38 6.65
C LEU A 5 17.83 26.80 5.15
N VAL A 6 16.59 26.93 4.65
CA VAL A 6 15.59 28.01 4.82
C VAL A 6 15.91 29.37 4.12
N THR A 7 15.32 29.56 2.93
CA THR A 7 14.68 30.77 2.32
C THR A 7 15.32 32.18 2.24
N SER A 8 15.05 32.86 1.10
CA SER A 8 14.48 34.24 0.95
C SER A 8 15.28 35.35 0.23
N PHE A 9 14.52 36.17 -0.54
CA PHE A 9 14.82 37.44 -1.24
C PHE A 9 14.72 38.66 -0.26
N PRO A 10 15.07 39.95 -0.57
CA PRO A 10 14.85 40.65 -1.87
C PRO A 10 15.72 41.89 -2.31
N ASN A 11 15.47 42.33 -3.56
CA ASN A 11 15.46 43.71 -4.14
C ASN A 11 16.56 44.79 -3.91
N GLY A 12 17.04 45.41 -5.03
CA GLY A 12 16.81 46.87 -5.25
C GLY A 12 17.89 47.79 -5.88
N PHE A 13 17.75 48.10 -7.18
CA PHE A 13 18.10 49.37 -7.91
C PHE A 13 19.55 49.96 -7.90
N ASP A 14 19.98 50.80 -8.87
CA ASP A 14 19.47 51.20 -10.22
C ASP A 14 20.55 50.74 -11.27
N CYS A 15 21.18 51.44 -12.24
CA CYS A 15 21.05 52.76 -12.88
C CYS A 15 21.84 52.75 -14.23
N ARG A 16 21.32 52.74 -15.47
CA ARG A 16 19.98 52.49 -16.09
C ARG A 16 20.22 51.97 -17.53
N TYR A 17 19.15 51.98 -18.36
CA TYR A 17 19.12 51.82 -19.83
C TYR A 17 19.29 50.37 -20.33
N ALA A 18 18.82 50.02 -21.54
CA ALA A 18 18.21 50.85 -22.60
C ALA A 18 16.69 50.64 -22.79
N ALA A 19 16.20 50.81 -24.01
CA ALA A 19 14.81 50.70 -24.46
C ALA A 19 14.79 50.11 -25.89
N MET A 20 13.76 49.42 -26.41
CA MET A 20 12.52 48.91 -25.79
C MET A 20 11.82 47.86 -26.70
N ILE A 21 11.24 46.81 -26.08
CA ILE A 21 9.90 46.21 -26.33
C ILE A 21 9.59 45.48 -27.66
N LEU A 22 9.09 44.23 -27.52
CA LEU A 22 8.15 43.56 -28.45
C LEU A 22 6.70 43.87 -28.06
N GLY A 23 5.79 43.98 -29.05
CA GLY A 23 4.37 44.28 -28.83
C GLY A 23 3.49 43.07 -28.49
N VAL A 24 2.22 43.34 -28.16
CA VAL A 24 1.16 42.35 -27.88
C VAL A 24 -0.15 42.80 -28.53
N LEU A 25 -0.81 41.88 -29.24
CA LEU A 25 -2.23 41.79 -29.66
C LEU A 25 -3.03 43.09 -29.90
N TRP A 26 -3.65 43.21 -31.08
CA TRP A 26 -5.07 42.86 -31.38
C TRP A 26 -5.25 43.02 -32.92
N GLY A 27 -6.33 42.52 -33.53
CA GLY A 27 -6.46 42.50 -35.00
C GLY A 27 -7.84 42.91 -35.52
N LEU A 28 -7.94 43.17 -36.84
CA LEU A 28 -9.10 42.93 -37.74
C LEU A 28 -8.94 43.61 -39.13
N SER A 29 -9.30 42.87 -40.18
CA SER A 29 -9.87 43.29 -41.49
C SER A 29 -9.22 44.34 -42.42
N ALA A 30 -8.64 43.83 -43.51
CA ALA A 30 -9.12 43.98 -44.91
C ALA A 30 -8.83 45.25 -45.79
N CYS A 31 -8.06 44.98 -46.85
CA CYS A 31 -8.28 45.32 -48.29
C CYS A 31 -8.29 46.76 -48.85
N SER A 32 -7.57 46.91 -49.98
CA SER A 32 -7.72 47.88 -51.10
C SER A 32 -7.52 49.39 -50.81
N SER A 33 -7.02 50.20 -51.75
CA SER A 33 -6.30 49.95 -53.03
C SER A 33 -5.53 51.23 -53.44
N ASP A 34 -4.71 51.14 -54.50
CA ASP A 34 -4.12 52.27 -55.24
C ASP A 34 -3.09 53.11 -54.43
N GLU A 35 -2.30 54.01 -55.01
CA GLU A 35 -2.20 54.55 -56.37
C GLU A 35 -0.71 54.75 -56.76
N ALA A 36 -0.37 54.88 -58.06
CA ALA A 36 1.03 54.94 -58.51
C ALA A 36 1.35 56.07 -59.52
N ALA A 37 2.30 56.94 -59.15
CA ALA A 37 3.03 57.89 -60.00
C ALA A 37 4.32 58.30 -59.28
N GLY A 38 5.43 58.73 -59.89
CA GLY A 38 5.84 58.92 -61.29
C GLY A 38 7.28 59.47 -61.29
N SER A 39 7.98 59.70 -62.40
CA SER A 39 7.67 59.49 -63.81
C SER A 39 8.97 59.34 -64.63
N LYS A 40 8.89 58.73 -65.81
CA LYS A 40 9.81 59.00 -66.93
C LYS A 40 8.96 59.23 -68.17
N ALA A 41 9.19 60.35 -68.84
CA ALA A 41 8.62 60.64 -70.15
C ALA A 41 9.76 60.74 -71.16
N GLY A 42 9.55 60.18 -72.33
CA GLY A 42 10.31 60.49 -73.53
C GLY A 42 9.34 60.73 -74.67
N ASN A 43 9.76 61.51 -75.66
CA ASN A 43 9.46 61.29 -77.08
C ASN A 43 10.25 62.25 -77.96
N ASP A 44 10.84 61.69 -79.00
CA ASP A 44 11.23 62.35 -80.26
C ASP A 44 9.93 62.79 -80.99
N PRO A 45 9.89 63.88 -81.82
CA PRO A 45 10.40 63.75 -83.20
C PRO A 45 10.87 65.02 -83.96
N ASN A 46 11.62 64.77 -85.04
CA ASN A 46 11.48 65.39 -86.38
C ASN A 46 11.98 66.84 -86.69
N ASN A 47 13.07 66.90 -87.49
CA ASN A 47 13.06 67.23 -88.95
C ASN A 47 13.74 68.53 -89.48
N ALA A 48 14.33 68.37 -90.68
CA ALA A 48 14.54 69.33 -91.78
C ALA A 48 15.65 70.44 -91.77
N ASN A 49 16.66 70.16 -92.61
CA ASN A 49 17.10 70.95 -93.79
C ASN A 49 18.12 72.12 -93.73
N GLN A 50 19.02 72.04 -94.73
CA GLN A 50 19.66 73.11 -95.52
C GLN A 50 20.70 74.04 -94.85
N ILE A 51 21.64 74.69 -95.57
CA ILE A 51 22.51 74.37 -96.74
C ILE A 51 23.32 75.67 -97.03
N GLU A 52 24.57 75.59 -97.53
CA GLU A 52 25.37 76.73 -98.07
C GLU A 52 25.71 77.88 -97.06
N SER A 53 26.61 78.85 -97.32
CA SER A 53 27.84 78.94 -98.16
C SER A 53 28.63 80.22 -97.79
N GLY A 54 29.73 80.53 -98.50
CA GLY A 54 30.51 81.78 -98.39
C GLY A 54 31.79 81.59 -97.54
N ASP A 55 33.03 81.79 -98.00
CA ASP A 55 33.64 82.84 -98.86
C ASP A 55 33.57 84.27 -98.32
N ILE A 56 34.69 85.00 -98.44
CA ILE A 56 34.84 86.23 -99.27
C ILE A 56 36.29 86.74 -99.23
N HIS A 57 36.86 86.98 -100.43
CA HIS A 57 37.97 87.86 -100.88
C HIS A 57 39.16 88.29 -99.97
N GLY A 58 40.32 88.66 -100.51
CA GLY A 58 40.80 88.81 -101.90
C GLY A 58 42.34 88.84 -101.92
N GLN A 59 43.09 88.70 -103.01
CA GLN A 59 42.97 89.30 -104.36
C GLN A 59 43.02 90.84 -104.42
N GLN A 60 44.24 91.37 -104.47
CA GLN A 60 44.79 92.31 -105.46
C GLN A 60 46.34 92.26 -105.29
N GLY A 61 47.20 92.43 -106.29
CA GLY A 61 47.17 93.36 -107.42
C GLY A 61 48.17 94.50 -107.13
N ASP A 62 48.86 95.14 -108.07
CA ASP A 62 48.99 94.99 -109.54
C ASP A 62 50.22 95.83 -109.97
N ALA A 63 50.75 95.65 -111.19
CA ALA A 63 51.74 96.50 -111.90
C ALA A 63 53.07 96.90 -111.18
N GLY A 64 54.24 96.93 -111.82
CA GLY A 64 54.59 96.78 -113.23
C GLY A 64 55.66 97.82 -113.65
N SER A 65 56.11 97.77 -114.91
CA SER A 65 56.76 98.89 -115.63
C SER A 65 57.97 99.62 -114.98
N GLY A 66 59.20 99.28 -115.39
CA GLY A 66 60.41 100.09 -115.13
C GLY A 66 61.71 99.35 -115.47
N VAL A 67 62.06 99.18 -116.74
CA VAL A 67 63.01 100.08 -117.44
C VAL A 67 64.24 100.36 -116.59
N GLY A 68 65.29 99.54 -116.77
CA GLY A 68 66.46 99.55 -115.90
C GLY A 68 67.57 100.54 -116.29
N PHE A 69 68.57 100.62 -115.41
CA PHE A 69 69.94 101.07 -115.70
C PHE A 69 70.90 100.17 -114.93
N GLU A 70 71.89 99.58 -115.61
CA GLU A 70 72.92 98.79 -114.93
C GLU A 70 73.75 99.67 -113.98
N LYS A 71 73.98 99.15 -112.78
CA LYS A 71 74.91 99.69 -111.78
C LYS A 71 75.95 98.61 -111.43
N PRO A 72 77.15 98.99 -110.95
CA PRO A 72 78.28 98.07 -110.83
C PRO A 72 78.05 96.96 -109.81
N LYS A 73 78.72 95.83 -110.06
CA LYS A 73 78.57 94.55 -109.35
C LYS A 73 79.00 94.66 -107.87
N ALA A 74 78.12 94.23 -106.95
CA ALA A 74 78.38 94.17 -105.51
C ALA A 74 79.33 93.02 -105.11
N THR A 75 79.77 93.00 -103.85
CA THR A 75 80.71 92.00 -103.28
C THR A 75 80.18 91.49 -101.94
N VAL A 76 80.32 90.18 -101.67
CA VAL A 76 79.93 89.52 -100.41
C VAL A 76 80.80 90.01 -99.25
N VAL A 77 80.21 90.20 -98.07
CA VAL A 77 80.92 90.61 -96.84
C VAL A 77 80.72 89.63 -95.69
N SER A 78 79.54 89.02 -95.55
CA SER A 78 79.27 87.97 -94.55
C SER A 78 78.32 86.90 -95.08
N ILE A 79 78.20 85.79 -94.35
CA ILE A 79 77.26 84.71 -94.61
C ILE A 79 76.67 84.25 -93.28
N GLN A 80 75.37 83.91 -93.26
CA GLN A 80 74.67 83.41 -92.07
C GLN A 80 74.14 81.99 -92.29
N THR A 81 74.05 81.24 -91.20
CA THR A 81 73.55 79.87 -91.12
C THR A 81 72.19 79.82 -90.44
N PHE A 82 71.30 78.94 -90.93
CA PHE A 82 70.04 78.62 -90.26
C PHE A 82 69.81 77.11 -90.32
N ALA A 83 69.73 76.45 -89.17
CA ALA A 83 69.39 75.04 -89.03
C ALA A 83 67.90 74.89 -88.65
N SER A 84 67.19 73.96 -89.30
CA SER A 84 65.76 73.76 -89.07
C SER A 84 65.32 72.30 -89.24
N PRO A 85 64.70 71.68 -88.21
CA PRO A 85 64.50 72.20 -86.86
C PRO A 85 65.81 72.26 -86.06
N ASN A 86 65.89 73.14 -85.06
CA ASN A 86 67.02 73.21 -84.12
C ASN A 86 66.93 72.19 -82.97
N GLU A 87 65.86 71.39 -82.91
CA GLU A 87 65.74 70.18 -82.10
C GLU A 87 65.17 69.05 -82.96
N ALA A 88 65.82 67.87 -82.97
CA ALA A 88 65.45 66.73 -83.82
C ALA A 88 65.66 65.39 -83.11
N GLN A 89 64.91 64.36 -83.49
CA GLN A 89 65.17 62.99 -83.05
C GLN A 89 66.37 62.39 -83.77
N ALA A 90 67.09 61.48 -83.09
CA ALA A 90 68.16 60.69 -83.69
C ALA A 90 67.70 60.01 -84.99
N GLY A 91 68.52 60.11 -86.04
CA GLY A 91 68.22 59.62 -87.39
C GLY A 91 67.34 60.52 -88.27
N TYR A 92 66.77 61.61 -87.75
CA TYR A 92 65.95 62.55 -88.54
C TYR A 92 66.81 63.65 -89.18
N PRO A 93 66.47 64.13 -90.40
CA PRO A 93 67.24 65.16 -91.10
C PRO A 93 66.89 66.57 -90.63
N VAL A 94 67.93 67.38 -90.43
CA VAL A 94 67.87 68.81 -90.17
C VAL A 94 68.38 69.57 -91.38
N SER A 95 67.57 70.50 -91.90
CA SER A 95 67.87 71.29 -93.09
C SER A 95 68.71 72.52 -92.75
N ILE A 96 69.72 72.80 -93.56
CA ILE A 96 70.68 73.89 -93.36
C ILE A 96 70.60 74.88 -94.51
N ALA A 97 70.19 76.11 -94.22
CA ALA A 97 70.13 77.21 -95.18
C ALA A 97 71.27 78.21 -94.98
N CYS A 98 71.85 78.68 -96.10
CA CYS A 98 73.01 79.58 -96.11
C CYS A 98 72.69 80.91 -96.81
N ALA A 99 72.92 82.02 -96.11
CA ALA A 99 72.49 83.36 -96.50
C ALA A 99 73.69 84.33 -96.67
N PRO A 100 74.29 84.44 -97.88
CA PRO A 100 75.39 85.36 -98.16
C PRO A 100 74.87 86.78 -98.44
N VAL A 101 75.47 87.79 -97.80
CA VAL A 101 75.02 89.19 -97.86
C VAL A 101 76.13 90.18 -98.23
N ASP A 102 75.72 91.35 -98.76
CA ASP A 102 76.60 92.48 -99.06
C ASP A 102 76.90 93.36 -97.82
N ALA A 103 77.68 94.43 -98.03
CA ALA A 103 78.07 95.38 -96.98
C ALA A 103 76.89 96.15 -96.36
N ASP A 104 75.77 96.24 -97.06
CA ASP A 104 74.54 96.92 -96.63
C ASP A 104 73.52 95.91 -96.03
N GLY A 105 73.86 94.62 -95.99
CA GLY A 105 73.06 93.54 -95.41
C GLY A 105 72.07 92.86 -96.37
N ASN A 106 72.14 93.13 -97.68
CA ASN A 106 71.23 92.55 -98.67
C ASN A 106 71.72 91.16 -99.11
N LEU A 107 70.80 90.19 -99.26
CA LEU A 107 71.08 88.87 -99.83
C LEU A 107 71.63 88.98 -101.26
N ILE A 108 72.74 88.31 -101.53
CA ILE A 108 73.35 88.24 -102.86
C ILE A 108 72.99 86.89 -103.51
N GLU A 109 71.99 86.91 -104.39
CA GLU A 109 71.61 85.74 -105.16
C GLU A 109 72.72 85.27 -106.12
N GLY A 110 72.80 83.96 -106.35
CA GLY A 110 73.77 83.34 -107.27
C GLY A 110 75.18 83.11 -106.71
N VAL A 111 75.43 83.40 -105.42
CA VAL A 111 76.67 82.99 -104.74
C VAL A 111 76.66 81.49 -104.47
N ALA A 112 77.75 80.81 -104.80
CA ALA A 112 77.89 79.38 -104.52
C ALA A 112 78.28 79.15 -103.06
N VAL A 113 77.39 78.54 -102.28
CA VAL A 113 77.55 78.30 -100.83
C VAL A 113 77.59 76.80 -100.49
N GLY A 114 78.10 76.48 -99.30
CA GLY A 114 78.04 75.16 -98.67
C GLY A 114 77.98 75.29 -97.14
N PHE A 115 77.86 74.18 -96.43
CA PHE A 115 77.88 74.14 -94.96
C PHE A 115 78.73 72.97 -94.44
N GLU A 116 79.13 73.05 -93.18
CA GLU A 116 79.80 71.99 -92.43
C GLU A 116 79.26 71.93 -90.99
N VAL A 117 79.35 70.76 -90.35
CA VAL A 117 79.21 70.65 -88.89
C VAL A 117 80.57 70.89 -88.26
N VAL A 118 80.64 71.78 -87.27
CA VAL A 118 81.88 72.23 -86.64
C VAL A 118 82.37 71.19 -85.64
N ASN A 119 83.44 70.47 -86.00
CA ASN A 119 84.10 69.46 -85.16
C ASN A 119 83.12 68.48 -84.47
N PRO A 120 82.25 67.77 -85.21
CA PRO A 120 81.24 66.92 -84.61
C PRO A 120 81.87 65.83 -83.73
N PRO A 121 81.38 65.61 -82.50
CA PRO A 121 81.97 64.63 -81.56
C PRO A 121 81.79 63.18 -82.01
N TYR A 122 80.84 62.93 -82.93
CA TYR A 122 80.51 61.64 -83.51
C TYR A 122 80.35 61.77 -85.03
N PRO A 123 80.38 60.67 -85.81
CA PRO A 123 80.06 60.72 -87.24
C PRO A 123 78.66 61.29 -87.48
N VAL A 124 78.53 62.15 -88.50
CA VAL A 124 77.27 62.77 -88.95
C VAL A 124 77.15 62.59 -90.45
N HIS A 125 75.93 62.41 -90.96
CA HIS A 125 75.72 62.15 -92.39
C HIS A 125 75.29 63.43 -93.09
N LEU A 126 76.14 63.95 -93.97
CA LEU A 126 75.93 65.21 -94.69
C LEU A 126 75.25 64.96 -96.04
N GLY A 127 74.07 65.56 -96.22
CA GLY A 127 73.37 65.73 -97.49
C GLY A 127 73.82 66.99 -98.26
N ALA A 128 73.03 67.39 -99.26
CA ALA A 128 73.34 68.59 -100.07
C ALA A 128 73.01 69.91 -99.34
N ASP A 129 71.99 69.86 -98.49
CA ASP A 129 71.30 70.95 -97.80
C ASP A 129 70.77 70.51 -96.42
N THR A 130 71.23 69.35 -95.92
CA THR A 130 70.63 68.59 -94.83
C THR A 130 71.69 67.78 -94.07
N VAL A 131 71.49 67.50 -92.78
CA VAL A 131 72.35 66.62 -91.96
C VAL A 131 71.52 65.73 -91.04
N THR A 132 71.94 64.48 -90.85
CA THR A 132 71.38 63.58 -89.81
C THR A 132 72.43 63.22 -88.76
N PHE A 133 71.95 62.94 -87.55
CA PHE A 133 72.74 62.61 -86.36
C PHE A 133 72.17 61.34 -85.72
N ASP A 134 73.00 60.31 -85.51
CA ASP A 134 72.52 59.01 -84.96
C ASP A 134 72.63 58.95 -83.42
N ILE A 135 73.41 59.85 -82.81
CA ILE A 135 73.73 59.89 -81.38
C ILE A 135 73.24 61.21 -80.78
N VAL A 136 72.59 61.13 -79.62
CA VAL A 136 72.05 62.29 -78.88
C VAL A 136 73.14 63.27 -78.43
N GLY A 137 72.83 64.57 -78.45
CA GLY A 137 73.75 65.65 -78.09
C GLY A 137 73.52 66.94 -78.89
N THR A 138 74.31 67.97 -78.58
CA THR A 138 74.26 69.26 -79.30
C THR A 138 75.37 69.33 -80.35
N TYR A 139 75.02 69.72 -81.57
CA TYR A 139 75.93 69.85 -82.71
C TYR A 139 75.84 71.26 -83.31
N ALA A 140 76.98 71.90 -83.57
CA ALA A 140 77.05 73.24 -84.13
C ALA A 140 77.31 73.19 -85.65
N VAL A 141 76.56 73.96 -86.45
CA VAL A 141 76.59 73.90 -87.92
C VAL A 141 76.85 75.30 -88.49
N ARG A 142 77.68 75.43 -89.53
CA ARG A 142 77.98 76.72 -90.18
C ARG A 142 78.06 76.68 -91.70
N CYS A 143 77.75 77.81 -92.32
CA CYS A 143 77.82 78.05 -93.75
C CYS A 143 79.13 78.74 -94.20
N PHE A 144 79.50 78.56 -95.47
CA PHE A 144 80.65 79.21 -96.11
C PHE A 144 80.43 79.45 -97.61
N THR A 145 81.14 80.41 -98.19
CA THR A 145 81.19 80.58 -99.66
C THR A 145 82.23 79.66 -100.28
N LYS A 146 81.90 79.02 -101.41
CA LYS A 146 82.75 78.01 -102.08
C LYS A 146 84.00 78.58 -102.76
N ASP A 147 84.23 79.89 -102.67
CA ASP A 147 85.47 80.58 -103.02
C ASP A 147 86.33 80.98 -101.79
N GLU A 148 86.02 80.41 -100.63
CA GLU A 148 86.82 80.34 -99.40
C GLU A 148 87.22 81.69 -98.77
N LYS A 149 86.43 82.74 -99.00
CA LYS A 149 86.72 84.10 -98.50
C LYS A 149 85.76 84.61 -97.43
N VAL A 150 84.62 83.94 -97.25
CA VAL A 150 83.62 84.28 -96.25
C VAL A 150 83.07 82.99 -95.64
N VAL A 151 83.12 82.90 -94.32
CA VAL A 151 82.61 81.80 -93.48
C VAL A 151 81.74 82.42 -92.41
N ASP A 152 80.72 81.70 -91.93
CA ASP A 152 79.96 82.12 -90.77
C ASP A 152 80.77 81.83 -89.48
N ASP A 153 81.12 82.90 -88.77
CA ASP A 153 81.83 82.84 -87.48
C ASP A 153 80.88 82.56 -86.30
N SER A 154 79.56 82.44 -86.54
CA SER A 154 78.52 82.18 -85.54
C SER A 154 77.64 80.98 -85.95
N PRO A 155 78.11 79.73 -85.75
CA PRO A 155 77.34 78.53 -86.06
C PRO A 155 75.99 78.48 -85.32
N ASP A 156 75.00 77.88 -85.97
CA ASP A 156 73.70 77.56 -85.39
C ASP A 156 73.74 76.20 -84.68
N GLU A 157 72.95 76.02 -83.61
CA GLU A 157 72.98 74.81 -82.77
C GLU A 157 71.78 73.89 -83.00
N VAL A 158 72.06 72.59 -83.10
CA VAL A 158 71.06 71.53 -83.27
C VAL A 158 71.14 70.57 -82.08
N VAL A 159 70.04 70.42 -81.35
CA VAL A 159 69.89 69.46 -80.24
C VAL A 159 69.29 68.16 -80.77
N VAL A 160 69.94 67.03 -80.47
CA VAL A 160 69.50 65.71 -80.91
C VAL A 160 69.00 64.91 -79.71
N ILE A 161 67.71 64.56 -79.72
CA ILE A 161 67.02 63.78 -78.68
C ILE A 161 66.83 62.31 -79.12
N ALA A 162 66.61 61.41 -78.16
CA ALA A 162 66.43 59.98 -78.45
C ALA A 162 65.16 59.71 -79.29
N GLY A 163 65.23 58.69 -80.14
CA GLY A 163 64.07 58.21 -80.90
C GLY A 163 63.07 57.41 -80.06
N ASP A 164 62.02 56.92 -80.72
CA ASP A 164 61.08 55.96 -80.11
C ASP A 164 61.82 54.70 -79.64
N GLY A 165 61.52 54.24 -78.42
CA GLY A 165 62.13 53.06 -77.84
C GLY A 165 61.77 51.78 -78.57
N VAL A 166 62.77 51.00 -79.00
CA VAL A 166 62.60 49.69 -79.66
C VAL A 166 62.99 48.50 -78.78
N GLN A 167 63.76 48.77 -77.72
CA GLN A 167 64.10 47.82 -76.65
C GLN A 167 63.69 48.41 -75.31
N VAL A 168 63.19 47.55 -74.42
CA VAL A 168 62.98 47.86 -73.00
C VAL A 168 63.44 46.66 -72.18
N ASP A 169 64.19 46.96 -71.12
CA ASP A 169 64.75 45.97 -70.19
C ASP A 169 64.20 46.22 -68.78
N THR A 170 63.95 45.14 -68.04
CA THR A 170 63.37 45.16 -66.68
C THR A 170 64.43 44.89 -65.62
N ALA A 171 64.36 45.59 -64.51
CA ALA A 171 65.06 45.23 -63.28
C ALA A 171 64.12 45.34 -62.07
N LEU A 172 64.35 44.50 -61.05
CA LEU A 172 63.66 44.56 -59.76
C LEU A 172 64.65 44.97 -58.66
N ASP A 173 64.18 45.70 -57.65
CA ASP A 173 64.96 45.96 -56.42
C ASP A 173 65.07 44.72 -55.51
N VAL A 174 64.07 43.83 -55.55
CA VAL A 174 64.05 42.52 -54.87
C VAL A 174 63.36 41.43 -55.71
N HIS A 175 63.87 40.20 -55.61
CA HIS A 175 63.36 39.02 -56.32
C HIS A 175 62.52 38.08 -55.43
N GLU A 176 62.44 38.34 -54.12
CA GLU A 176 61.59 37.61 -53.17
C GLU A 176 60.98 38.59 -52.16
N VAL A 177 59.68 38.46 -51.88
CA VAL A 177 58.91 39.27 -50.91
C VAL A 177 57.83 38.43 -50.21
N ILE A 178 57.36 38.84 -49.03
CA ILE A 178 56.12 38.29 -48.45
C ILE A 178 54.88 39.08 -48.89
N ALA A 179 53.73 38.41 -48.96
CA ALA A 179 52.46 39.06 -49.29
C ALA A 179 52.17 40.23 -48.31
N GLY A 180 51.90 41.40 -48.87
CA GLY A 180 51.77 42.66 -48.14
C GLY A 180 52.93 43.64 -48.35
N GLU A 181 54.10 43.16 -48.77
CA GLU A 181 55.28 44.00 -49.08
C GLU A 181 55.23 44.62 -50.48
N LYS A 182 56.26 45.40 -50.82
CA LYS A 182 56.40 46.12 -52.08
C LYS A 182 57.70 45.74 -52.79
N VAL A 183 57.62 45.69 -54.11
CA VAL A 183 58.75 45.63 -55.05
C VAL A 183 58.74 46.91 -55.91
N THR A 184 59.91 47.39 -56.30
CA THR A 184 60.08 48.50 -57.25
C THR A 184 60.63 47.96 -58.56
N VAL A 185 59.88 48.17 -59.64
CA VAL A 185 60.33 47.84 -60.99
C VAL A 185 61.08 49.06 -61.56
N THR A 186 62.20 48.81 -62.21
CA THR A 186 62.91 49.79 -63.04
C THR A 186 62.84 49.34 -64.49
N CYS A 187 62.52 50.26 -65.40
CA CYS A 187 62.48 50.01 -66.83
C CYS A 187 63.50 50.92 -67.53
N THR A 188 64.41 50.35 -68.32
CA THR A 188 65.33 51.14 -69.17
C THR A 188 64.96 50.97 -70.63
N VAL A 189 64.69 52.07 -71.33
CA VAL A 189 64.24 52.09 -72.73
C VAL A 189 65.34 52.61 -73.64
N HIS A 190 65.62 51.90 -74.72
CA HIS A 190 66.62 52.29 -75.72
C HIS A 190 66.00 52.42 -77.12
N ASP A 191 66.41 53.46 -77.85
CA ASP A 191 66.02 53.66 -79.26
C ASP A 191 66.78 52.74 -80.23
N GLN A 192 66.47 52.82 -81.53
CA GLN A 192 67.08 51.96 -82.56
C GLN A 192 68.59 52.16 -82.78
N PHE A 193 69.17 53.23 -82.23
CA PHE A 193 70.61 53.53 -82.28
C PHE A 193 71.32 53.21 -80.95
N GLY A 194 70.57 52.85 -79.91
CA GLY A 194 71.06 52.56 -78.57
C GLY A 194 71.10 53.76 -77.63
N ASN A 195 70.48 54.89 -77.98
CA ASN A 195 70.34 56.03 -77.07
C ASN A 195 69.31 55.71 -75.98
N LEU A 196 69.59 56.05 -74.72
CA LEU A 196 68.65 55.92 -73.61
C LEU A 196 67.53 56.97 -73.74
N ASN A 197 66.28 56.53 -73.69
CA ASN A 197 65.11 57.41 -73.71
C ASN A 197 64.46 57.45 -72.31
N GLU A 198 64.92 58.38 -71.47
CA GLU A 198 64.42 58.60 -70.09
C GLU A 198 62.98 59.14 -70.02
N TRP A 199 62.43 59.60 -71.14
CA TRP A 199 61.11 60.25 -71.21
C TRP A 199 60.01 59.33 -71.76
N GLN A 200 60.35 58.13 -72.22
CA GLN A 200 59.38 57.17 -72.72
C GLN A 200 58.46 56.69 -71.59
N THR A 201 57.15 56.75 -71.79
CA THR A 201 56.20 56.14 -70.85
C THR A 201 56.34 54.62 -70.86
N VAL A 202 56.36 54.01 -69.67
CA VAL A 202 56.50 52.57 -69.46
C VAL A 202 55.38 52.02 -68.58
N ASP A 203 55.03 50.76 -68.81
CA ASP A 203 54.07 49.95 -68.05
C ASP A 203 54.77 48.68 -67.55
N VAL A 204 54.21 48.04 -66.52
CA VAL A 204 54.61 46.68 -66.10
C VAL A 204 53.49 45.68 -66.41
N VAL A 205 53.87 44.51 -66.93
CA VAL A 205 53.01 43.33 -67.06
C VAL A 205 53.57 42.16 -66.25
N SER A 206 52.70 41.25 -65.81
CA SER A 206 53.09 40.06 -65.06
C SER A 206 52.42 38.80 -65.60
N THR A 207 53.10 37.65 -65.45
CA THR A 207 52.49 36.32 -65.59
C THR A 207 52.72 35.54 -64.29
N PRO A 208 51.67 35.09 -63.55
CA PRO A 208 50.25 35.32 -63.81
C PRO A 208 49.85 36.80 -63.68
N SER A 209 48.68 37.17 -64.20
CA SER A 209 48.17 38.55 -64.17
C SER A 209 47.36 38.83 -62.90
N GLY A 210 47.66 39.95 -62.22
CA GLY A 210 47.02 40.34 -60.96
C GLY A 210 47.62 39.67 -59.72
N GLY A 211 46.96 39.81 -58.57
CA GLY A 211 47.52 39.42 -57.26
C GLY A 211 48.52 40.44 -56.67
N TRP A 212 48.56 41.64 -57.25
CA TRP A 212 49.32 42.80 -56.79
C TRP A 212 48.53 44.10 -57.04
N ILE A 213 48.91 45.17 -56.34
CA ILE A 213 48.30 46.51 -56.41
C ILE A 213 49.42 47.53 -56.62
N HIS A 214 49.37 48.30 -57.70
CA HIS A 214 50.47 49.19 -58.10
C HIS A 214 50.23 50.69 -57.84
N SER A 215 51.32 51.44 -57.78
CA SER A 215 51.35 52.90 -57.82
C SER A 215 52.61 53.34 -58.57
N GLY A 216 52.44 53.76 -59.82
CA GLY A 216 53.56 53.82 -60.77
C GLY A 216 54.19 52.43 -60.95
N LEU A 217 55.53 52.38 -60.91
CA LEU A 217 56.32 51.15 -60.99
C LEU A 217 56.53 50.44 -59.64
N VAL A 218 55.95 50.95 -58.55
CA VAL A 218 55.99 50.29 -57.23
C VAL A 218 54.77 49.39 -57.08
N LEU A 219 54.99 48.08 -56.96
CA LEU A 219 53.94 47.07 -56.87
C LEU A 219 53.86 46.51 -55.46
N LYS A 220 52.68 46.52 -54.84
CA LYS A 220 52.41 45.83 -53.58
C LYS A 220 51.88 44.43 -53.87
N MET A 221 52.66 43.39 -53.57
CA MET A 221 52.24 42.00 -53.80
C MET A 221 51.25 41.57 -52.71
N ILE A 222 50.21 40.80 -53.05
CA ILE A 222 49.19 40.32 -52.09
C ILE A 222 48.81 38.84 -52.27
N THR A 223 49.04 38.25 -53.44
CA THR A 223 48.85 36.82 -53.69
C THR A 223 50.20 36.11 -53.73
N ALA A 224 50.31 34.98 -53.04
CA ALA A 224 51.53 34.20 -52.95
C ALA A 224 51.68 33.25 -54.15
N ASP A 225 52.42 33.68 -55.17
CA ASP A 225 52.74 32.93 -56.37
C ASP A 225 54.13 33.36 -56.92
N THR A 226 54.60 32.72 -57.99
CA THR A 226 55.80 33.15 -58.73
C THR A 226 55.40 33.95 -59.96
N TYR A 227 55.94 35.16 -60.08
CA TYR A 227 55.61 36.12 -61.12
C TYR A 227 56.79 36.36 -62.06
N ALA A 228 56.56 36.22 -63.36
CA ALA A 228 57.44 36.74 -64.40
C ALA A 228 57.03 38.18 -64.73
N MET A 229 57.89 39.15 -64.42
CA MET A 229 57.67 40.59 -64.49
C MET A 229 58.38 41.18 -65.72
N ALA A 230 57.67 41.89 -66.59
CA ALA A 230 58.25 42.57 -67.74
C ALA A 230 57.78 44.03 -67.86
N CYS A 231 58.72 44.93 -68.12
CA CYS A 231 58.44 46.26 -68.62
C CYS A 231 57.94 46.22 -70.08
N ARG A 232 57.04 47.14 -70.44
CA ARG A 232 56.60 47.39 -71.81
C ARG A 232 56.49 48.89 -72.08
N VAL A 233 56.57 49.29 -73.35
CA VAL A 233 56.17 50.62 -73.81
C VAL A 233 54.69 50.57 -74.25
N PRO A 234 53.76 51.29 -73.59
CA PRO A 234 52.34 51.26 -73.93
C PRO A 234 52.04 51.57 -75.40
N ALA A 235 50.96 50.99 -75.92
CA ALA A 235 50.52 51.10 -77.33
C ALA A 235 51.52 50.60 -78.40
N THR A 236 52.65 50.00 -78.03
CA THR A 236 53.62 49.39 -78.96
C THR A 236 53.68 47.86 -78.81
N ALA A 237 54.49 47.21 -79.65
CA ALA A 237 54.88 45.80 -79.49
C ALA A 237 56.17 45.61 -78.65
N VAL A 238 56.70 46.67 -78.05
CA VAL A 238 57.96 46.67 -77.30
C VAL A 238 57.69 46.27 -75.86
N VAL A 239 58.09 45.05 -75.54
CA VAL A 239 58.03 44.42 -74.21
C VAL A 239 59.34 43.68 -73.99
N ASP A 240 59.82 43.66 -72.75
CA ASP A 240 60.97 42.86 -72.35
C ASP A 240 60.72 41.37 -72.64
N LYS A 241 61.70 40.72 -73.26
CA LYS A 241 61.67 39.29 -73.64
C LYS A 241 62.38 38.39 -72.62
N THR A 242 62.97 39.01 -71.60
CA THR A 242 63.73 38.42 -70.50
C THR A 242 63.13 38.87 -69.16
N PRO A 243 61.85 38.53 -68.89
CA PRO A 243 61.16 38.97 -67.68
C PRO A 243 61.88 38.53 -66.40
N GLU A 244 62.02 39.46 -65.47
CA GLU A 244 62.57 39.22 -64.14
C GLU A 244 61.62 38.36 -63.29
N THR A 245 62.17 37.48 -62.45
CA THR A 245 61.37 36.52 -61.67
C THR A 245 61.23 36.97 -60.21
N LEU A 246 59.99 37.18 -59.78
CA LEU A 246 59.62 37.59 -58.43
C LEU A 246 58.85 36.47 -57.72
N VAL A 247 59.37 35.98 -56.60
CA VAL A 247 58.68 35.00 -55.74
C VAL A 247 57.92 35.75 -54.64
N VAL A 248 56.62 35.51 -54.53
CA VAL A 248 55.80 36.03 -53.42
C VAL A 248 55.45 34.89 -52.47
N LEU A 249 55.96 34.97 -51.24
CA LEU A 249 55.64 34.02 -50.18
C LEU A 249 54.37 34.44 -49.42
N PRO A 250 53.61 33.51 -48.82
CA PRO A 250 52.50 33.86 -47.93
C PRO A 250 52.99 34.73 -46.77
N ALA A 251 52.15 35.67 -46.31
CA ALA A 251 52.45 36.45 -45.12
C ALA A 251 52.32 35.59 -43.84
N LEU A 252 52.55 36.21 -42.68
CA LEU A 252 52.35 35.52 -41.40
C LEU A 252 50.91 34.96 -41.28
N PRO A 253 50.76 33.71 -40.79
CA PRO A 253 49.46 33.07 -40.65
C PRO A 253 48.57 33.87 -39.69
N ARG A 254 47.32 34.11 -40.12
CA ARG A 254 46.36 34.96 -39.40
C ARG A 254 44.99 34.31 -39.19
N LYS A 255 44.66 33.27 -39.96
CA LYS A 255 43.38 32.58 -39.90
C LYS A 255 43.59 31.06 -39.92
N VAL A 256 42.92 30.35 -39.02
CA VAL A 256 42.92 28.88 -38.97
C VAL A 256 41.48 28.42 -39.10
N VAL A 257 41.18 27.71 -40.18
CA VAL A 257 39.84 27.20 -40.49
C VAL A 257 39.83 25.69 -40.29
N THR A 258 38.90 25.24 -39.46
CA THR A 258 38.57 23.83 -39.27
C THR A 258 37.56 23.41 -40.33
N LEU A 259 37.70 22.20 -40.88
CA LEU A 259 36.76 21.59 -41.81
C LEU A 259 36.60 20.10 -41.48
N LEU A 260 35.36 19.63 -41.40
CA LEU A 260 34.96 18.24 -41.18
C LEU A 260 34.35 17.63 -42.45
N ASP A 261 34.59 16.34 -42.66
CA ASP A 261 34.23 15.63 -43.89
C ASP A 261 33.89 14.17 -43.54
N PRO A 262 32.61 13.79 -43.37
CA PRO A 262 31.42 14.66 -43.31
C PRO A 262 31.27 15.38 -41.95
N GLU A 263 30.47 16.45 -41.92
CA GLU A 263 30.10 17.18 -40.69
C GLU A 263 29.15 16.38 -39.77
N THR A 264 28.29 15.52 -40.34
CA THR A 264 27.38 14.63 -39.60
C THR A 264 27.80 13.17 -39.71
N ILE A 265 27.76 12.43 -38.60
CA ILE A 265 28.09 11.00 -38.51
C ILE A 265 27.18 10.27 -37.50
N ASP A 266 27.06 8.95 -37.60
CA ASP A 266 26.48 8.13 -36.50
C ASP A 266 27.52 7.90 -35.39
N ALA A 267 27.05 7.59 -34.19
CA ALA A 267 27.89 7.21 -33.06
C ALA A 267 28.88 6.08 -33.42
N GLY A 268 30.14 6.25 -33.03
CA GLY A 268 31.24 5.33 -33.34
C GLY A 268 31.77 5.35 -34.78
N LYS A 269 31.13 6.09 -35.71
CA LYS A 269 31.71 6.37 -37.04
C LYS A 269 32.79 7.45 -36.94
N LYS A 270 33.39 7.83 -38.08
CA LYS A 270 34.52 8.77 -38.16
C LYS A 270 34.26 9.87 -39.16
N SER A 271 34.55 11.10 -38.76
CA SER A 271 34.74 12.23 -39.68
C SER A 271 36.23 12.46 -39.93
N LYS A 272 36.58 12.96 -41.12
CA LYS A 272 37.92 13.39 -41.49
C LYS A 272 38.08 14.88 -41.18
N LEU A 273 39.16 15.23 -40.52
CA LEU A 273 39.47 16.60 -40.12
C LEU A 273 40.49 17.24 -41.08
N THR A 274 40.27 18.48 -41.48
CA THR A 274 41.25 19.28 -42.24
C THR A 274 41.44 20.64 -41.59
N CYS A 275 42.69 20.99 -41.26
CA CYS A 275 43.06 22.32 -40.79
C CYS A 275 43.63 23.14 -41.94
N LYS A 276 42.92 24.19 -42.38
CA LYS A 276 43.39 25.13 -43.42
C LYS A 276 43.89 26.41 -42.76
N VAL A 277 45.18 26.67 -42.88
CA VAL A 277 45.83 27.89 -42.36
C VAL A 277 46.03 28.88 -43.49
N THR A 278 45.62 30.14 -43.31
CA THR A 278 45.90 31.22 -44.25
C THR A 278 46.47 32.46 -43.57
N ASP A 279 47.15 33.28 -44.37
CA ASP A 279 47.54 34.64 -43.98
C ASP A 279 46.34 35.61 -44.00
N ALA A 280 46.61 36.90 -43.78
CA ALA A 280 45.61 37.96 -43.79
C ALA A 280 45.03 38.30 -45.18
N PHE A 281 45.60 37.77 -46.26
CA PHE A 281 45.16 37.98 -47.65
C PHE A 281 44.48 36.73 -48.24
N GLY A 282 44.49 35.61 -47.51
CA GLY A 282 43.88 34.34 -47.91
C GLY A 282 44.86 33.31 -48.51
N ASN A 283 46.16 33.62 -48.58
CA ASN A 283 47.17 32.71 -49.08
C ASN A 283 47.39 31.55 -48.10
N VAL A 284 47.52 30.32 -48.61
CA VAL A 284 47.68 29.13 -47.75
C VAL A 284 49.10 29.05 -47.20
N VAL A 285 49.23 29.13 -45.87
CA VAL A 285 50.51 28.99 -45.17
C VAL A 285 50.79 27.49 -44.99
N LYS A 286 51.59 26.93 -45.91
CA LYS A 286 51.99 25.52 -45.89
C LYS A 286 52.85 25.22 -44.66
N ASN A 287 52.71 24.01 -44.12
CA ASN A 287 53.52 23.47 -43.01
C ASN A 287 53.43 24.24 -41.67
N PHE A 288 52.46 25.14 -41.47
CA PHE A 288 52.25 25.76 -40.16
C PHE A 288 51.83 24.71 -39.10
N PRO A 289 52.49 24.64 -37.93
CA PRO A 289 52.21 23.62 -36.94
C PRO A 289 50.89 23.92 -36.21
N VAL A 290 49.88 23.09 -36.49
CA VAL A 290 48.57 23.12 -35.84
C VAL A 290 48.41 21.97 -34.85
N SER A 291 47.70 22.24 -33.77
CA SER A 291 47.08 21.24 -32.88
C SER A 291 45.56 21.26 -33.06
N VAL A 292 44.87 20.28 -32.49
CA VAL A 292 43.41 20.19 -32.57
C VAL A 292 42.84 20.19 -31.16
N LYS A 293 41.93 21.13 -30.91
CA LYS A 293 41.09 21.16 -29.72
C LYS A 293 39.79 20.40 -30.01
N VAL A 294 39.50 19.39 -29.19
CA VAL A 294 38.24 18.63 -29.22
C VAL A 294 37.63 18.61 -27.80
N PRO A 295 36.29 18.48 -27.66
CA PRO A 295 35.67 18.24 -26.36
C PRO A 295 36.05 16.87 -25.80
N ALA A 296 36.00 16.69 -24.47
CA ALA A 296 36.48 15.46 -23.81
C ALA A 296 35.76 14.17 -24.25
N ALA A 297 34.54 14.25 -24.78
CA ALA A 297 33.81 13.12 -25.34
C ALA A 297 34.33 12.67 -26.72
N VAL A 298 35.08 13.52 -27.44
CA VAL A 298 35.54 13.26 -28.81
C VAL A 298 36.97 12.75 -28.82
N GLN A 299 37.17 11.58 -29.41
CA GLN A 299 38.46 10.96 -29.63
C GLN A 299 39.07 11.48 -30.93
N LEU A 300 40.34 11.89 -30.87
CA LEU A 300 41.14 12.33 -32.02
C LEU A 300 42.17 11.26 -32.36
N ALA A 301 42.15 10.76 -33.59
CA ALA A 301 43.09 9.77 -34.11
C ALA A 301 43.78 10.29 -35.38
N GLY A 302 44.87 11.06 -35.18
CA GLY A 302 45.50 11.81 -36.27
C GLY A 302 44.59 12.93 -36.76
N LEU A 303 44.26 12.95 -38.05
CA LEU A 303 43.31 13.88 -38.67
C LEU A 303 41.92 13.24 -38.86
N SER A 304 41.43 12.56 -37.84
CA SER A 304 40.07 12.01 -37.80
C SER A 304 39.49 12.09 -36.39
N VAL A 305 38.22 12.48 -36.30
CA VAL A 305 37.46 12.61 -35.05
C VAL A 305 36.31 11.62 -35.00
N THR A 306 36.02 11.13 -33.79
CA THR A 306 34.93 10.18 -33.52
C THR A 306 34.47 10.30 -32.07
N THR A 307 33.20 10.03 -31.80
CA THR A 307 32.72 9.76 -30.44
C THR A 307 31.62 8.70 -30.48
N LYS A 308 31.42 8.06 -29.33
CA LYS A 308 30.32 7.12 -29.08
C LYS A 308 29.10 7.81 -28.47
N VAL A 309 29.19 9.09 -28.10
CA VAL A 309 28.09 9.84 -27.47
C VAL A 309 27.47 10.76 -28.52
N ALA A 310 26.16 10.67 -28.71
CA ALA A 310 25.41 11.52 -29.61
C ALA A 310 25.46 13.01 -29.16
N GLY A 311 25.17 13.94 -30.06
CA GLY A 311 25.14 15.39 -29.79
C GLY A 311 25.98 16.24 -30.74
N LEU A 312 26.21 17.50 -30.35
CA LEU A 312 26.91 18.51 -31.13
C LEU A 312 28.26 18.86 -30.49
N TYR A 313 29.36 18.68 -31.23
CA TYR A 313 30.71 18.81 -30.70
C TYR A 313 31.56 19.81 -31.52
N PRO A 314 31.87 21.01 -31.00
CA PRO A 314 32.72 21.96 -31.69
C PRO A 314 34.18 21.47 -31.71
N VAL A 315 34.69 21.21 -32.91
CA VAL A 315 36.09 20.87 -33.18
C VAL A 315 36.81 22.14 -33.66
N GLN A 316 38.03 22.38 -33.18
CA GLN A 316 38.77 23.60 -33.54
C GLN A 316 40.25 23.29 -33.78
N CYS A 317 40.72 23.54 -35.00
CA CYS A 317 42.13 23.62 -35.32
C CYS A 317 42.72 24.90 -34.68
N VAL A 318 43.85 24.78 -33.99
CA VAL A 318 44.52 25.86 -33.26
C VAL A 318 46.04 25.85 -33.54
N PRO A 319 46.75 26.97 -33.37
CA PRO A 319 48.22 26.95 -33.37
C PRO A 319 48.77 25.97 -32.32
N ALA A 320 49.84 25.24 -32.65
CA ALA A 320 50.46 24.29 -31.74
C ALA A 320 51.34 24.95 -30.66
N SER A 321 51.96 26.09 -30.98
CA SER A 321 52.89 26.81 -30.09
C SER A 321 52.45 28.24 -29.76
N ASP A 322 51.67 28.87 -30.65
CA ASP A 322 51.56 30.33 -30.70
C ASP A 322 50.27 30.82 -29.99
N PRO A 323 50.26 32.01 -29.36
CA PRO A 323 49.08 32.54 -28.67
C PRO A 323 47.86 32.66 -29.58
N TRP A 324 46.76 31.99 -29.20
CA TRP A 324 45.54 31.87 -30.01
C TRP A 324 44.88 33.22 -30.36
N GLU A 325 45.04 34.22 -29.50
CA GLU A 325 44.60 35.61 -29.70
C GLU A 325 45.21 36.30 -30.94
N TRP A 326 46.29 35.76 -31.52
CA TRP A 326 46.89 36.28 -32.75
C TRP A 326 46.22 35.75 -34.03
N TYR A 327 45.19 34.89 -33.90
CA TYR A 327 44.58 34.18 -35.02
C TYR A 327 43.05 34.27 -34.99
N GLU A 328 42.44 34.39 -36.16
CA GLU A 328 41.01 34.14 -36.35
C GLU A 328 40.78 32.62 -36.44
N LEU A 329 40.24 32.03 -35.36
CA LEU A 329 40.05 30.59 -35.23
C LEU A 329 38.60 30.17 -35.55
N ILE A 330 38.36 29.70 -36.78
CA ILE A 330 37.05 29.17 -37.18
C ILE A 330 36.98 27.68 -36.80
N SER A 331 36.12 27.37 -35.83
CA SER A 331 35.72 26.01 -35.47
C SER A 331 34.66 25.46 -36.44
N ASP A 332 34.56 24.14 -36.47
CA ASP A 332 33.52 23.38 -37.18
C ASP A 332 32.76 22.50 -36.16
N THR A 333 31.53 22.06 -36.44
CA THR A 333 30.70 21.33 -35.48
C THR A 333 30.40 19.91 -35.96
N LEU A 334 31.00 18.93 -35.29
CA LEU A 334 30.70 17.52 -35.52
C LEU A 334 29.32 17.21 -34.94
N HIS A 335 28.37 16.89 -35.80
CA HIS A 335 27.05 16.42 -35.41
C HIS A 335 27.05 14.89 -35.36
N VAL A 336 26.72 14.33 -34.20
CA VAL A 336 26.74 12.88 -33.97
C VAL A 336 25.34 12.41 -33.65
N LEU A 337 24.75 11.67 -34.59
CA LEU A 337 23.48 10.99 -34.40
C LEU A 337 23.69 9.73 -33.54
N PRO A 338 22.68 9.27 -32.79
CA PRO A 338 22.65 7.91 -32.28
C PRO A 338 22.87 6.88 -33.39
N GLY A 339 23.47 5.74 -33.06
CA GLY A 339 23.53 4.59 -33.96
C GLY A 339 22.15 3.92 -34.14
N PRO A 340 22.09 2.83 -34.93
CA PRO A 340 20.88 2.00 -35.03
C PRO A 340 20.42 1.48 -33.65
N PRO A 341 19.10 1.24 -33.47
CA PRO A 341 18.56 0.59 -32.28
C PRO A 341 19.34 -0.67 -31.88
N ALA A 342 19.51 -0.86 -30.57
CA ALA A 342 20.16 -2.03 -29.99
C ALA A 342 19.53 -2.51 -28.66
N THR A 343 18.78 -1.66 -27.96
CA THR A 343 18.11 -2.01 -26.70
C THR A 343 16.84 -1.20 -26.51
N LEU A 344 15.81 -1.81 -25.94
CA LEU A 344 14.56 -1.18 -25.52
C LEU A 344 14.53 -1.11 -23.98
N TYR A 345 14.05 0.00 -23.43
CA TYR A 345 13.72 0.14 -22.02
C TYR A 345 12.27 0.61 -21.88
N ILE A 346 11.56 0.04 -20.91
CA ILE A 346 10.19 0.38 -20.55
C ILE A 346 10.15 0.65 -19.04
N GLU A 347 9.62 1.81 -18.64
CA GLU A 347 9.40 2.18 -17.24
C GLU A 347 7.91 2.47 -16.99
N GLN A 348 7.40 2.01 -15.85
CA GLN A 348 6.02 2.19 -15.42
C GLN A 348 5.85 3.50 -14.65
N ILE A 349 4.88 4.32 -15.03
CA ILE A 349 4.55 5.57 -14.32
C ILE A 349 3.06 5.57 -13.94
N PRO A 350 2.70 5.67 -12.63
CA PRO A 350 3.57 5.49 -11.47
C PRO A 350 4.02 4.02 -11.34
N PRO A 351 5.24 3.72 -10.84
CA PRO A 351 5.71 2.34 -10.70
C PRO A 351 5.02 1.64 -9.52
N LYS A 352 4.03 0.80 -9.81
CA LYS A 352 3.32 -0.02 -8.81
C LYS A 352 3.55 -1.50 -9.09
N PRO A 353 3.69 -2.37 -8.06
CA PRO A 353 3.73 -3.81 -8.28
C PRO A 353 2.35 -4.38 -8.66
N VAL A 354 1.27 -3.71 -8.24
CA VAL A 354 -0.13 -4.03 -8.54
C VAL A 354 -0.91 -2.72 -8.68
N TYR A 355 -1.76 -2.64 -9.70
CA TYR A 355 -2.68 -1.53 -9.96
C TYR A 355 -4.09 -1.90 -9.52
N GLN A 356 -4.99 -0.93 -9.41
CA GLN A 356 -6.39 -1.14 -9.03
C GLN A 356 -7.33 -0.69 -10.15
N LYS A 357 -8.58 -1.14 -10.13
CA LYS A 357 -9.61 -0.70 -11.09
C LYS A 357 -9.71 0.84 -11.13
N ASN A 358 -9.72 1.40 -12.33
CA ASN A 358 -9.64 2.82 -12.69
C ASN A 358 -8.27 3.51 -12.55
N ASP A 359 -7.21 2.83 -12.07
CA ASP A 359 -5.84 3.38 -12.14
C ASP A 359 -5.45 3.68 -13.59
N THR A 360 -4.55 4.66 -13.75
CA THR A 360 -3.90 4.99 -15.02
C THR A 360 -2.43 4.57 -14.97
N LEU A 361 -1.95 3.96 -16.05
CA LEU A 361 -0.56 3.63 -16.33
C LEU A 361 -0.08 4.45 -17.53
N GLU A 362 1.06 5.11 -17.39
CA GLU A 362 1.84 5.66 -18.50
C GLU A 362 3.12 4.85 -18.67
N LEU A 363 3.45 4.46 -19.90
CA LEU A 363 4.69 3.75 -20.22
C LEU A 363 5.71 4.74 -20.77
N ALA A 364 6.77 4.99 -19.99
CA ALA A 364 7.94 5.70 -20.49
C ALA A 364 8.83 4.72 -21.26
N ILE A 365 8.91 4.91 -22.58
CA ILE A 365 9.63 4.02 -23.49
C ILE A 365 10.86 4.73 -24.04
N ALA A 366 12.03 4.08 -23.97
CA ALA A 366 13.28 4.59 -24.52
C ALA A 366 13.98 3.52 -25.37
N VAL A 367 14.18 3.83 -26.65
CA VAL A 367 15.01 3.03 -27.56
C VAL A 367 16.44 3.58 -27.53
N LEU A 368 17.42 2.72 -27.25
CA LEU A 368 18.83 3.07 -27.18
C LEU A 368 19.64 2.43 -28.32
N ASP A 369 20.72 3.09 -28.73
CA ASP A 369 21.74 2.53 -29.60
C ASP A 369 22.74 1.62 -28.83
N ALA A 370 23.65 0.99 -29.57
CA ALA A 370 24.70 0.11 -29.01
C ALA A 370 25.75 0.81 -28.13
N PHE A 371 25.61 2.12 -27.88
CA PHE A 371 26.44 2.92 -26.98
C PHE A 371 25.63 3.61 -25.87
N ALA A 372 24.35 3.23 -25.70
CA ALA A 372 23.38 3.79 -24.75
C ALA A 372 23.00 5.27 -25.01
N ASN A 373 23.08 5.73 -26.25
CA ASN A 373 22.43 6.99 -26.66
C ASN A 373 20.94 6.75 -26.87
N VAL A 374 20.09 7.63 -26.33
CA VAL A 374 18.66 7.65 -26.67
C VAL A 374 18.49 8.01 -28.13
N ILE A 375 17.69 7.22 -28.85
CA ILE A 375 17.26 7.52 -30.21
C ILE A 375 15.99 8.39 -30.11
N PRO A 376 16.05 9.69 -30.45
CA PRO A 376 14.87 10.55 -30.40
C PRO A 376 13.85 10.09 -31.44
N ASP A 377 12.57 10.23 -31.11
CA ASP A 377 11.43 9.97 -32.01
C ASP A 377 11.48 8.58 -32.68
N ALA A 378 12.00 7.58 -31.98
CA ALA A 378 12.12 6.21 -32.46
C ALA A 378 10.73 5.57 -32.65
N GLU A 379 10.42 5.16 -33.88
CA GLU A 379 9.12 4.54 -34.21
C GLU A 379 8.95 3.19 -33.49
N ILE A 380 7.76 2.99 -32.92
CA ILE A 380 7.32 1.73 -32.30
C ILE A 380 5.99 1.30 -32.90
N ASP A 381 5.78 -0.01 -33.01
CA ASP A 381 4.50 -0.56 -33.44
C ASP A 381 3.43 -0.29 -32.36
N PRO A 382 2.14 -0.16 -32.73
CA PRO A 382 1.06 0.07 -31.77
C PRO A 382 1.07 -0.96 -30.65
N ILE A 383 1.19 -0.49 -29.41
CA ILE A 383 1.43 -1.35 -28.23
C ILE A 383 0.33 -2.41 -28.11
N THR A 384 0.74 -3.66 -28.15
CA THR A 384 -0.17 -4.81 -28.07
C THR A 384 -0.52 -5.09 -26.61
N ILE A 385 -1.78 -5.38 -26.32
CA ILE A 385 -2.27 -5.66 -24.97
C ILE A 385 -2.99 -7.01 -24.98
N SER A 386 -2.65 -7.90 -24.05
CA SER A 386 -3.27 -9.21 -23.91
C SER A 386 -3.65 -9.49 -22.45
N PRO A 387 -4.95 -9.70 -22.12
CA PRO A 387 -6.11 -9.49 -23.00
C PRO A 387 -6.32 -7.98 -23.30
N PRO A 388 -6.93 -7.62 -24.44
CA PRO A 388 -7.25 -6.22 -24.75
C PRO A 388 -8.50 -5.73 -24.01
N ASP A 389 -9.44 -6.63 -23.71
CA ASP A 389 -10.64 -6.34 -22.94
C ASP A 389 -10.28 -5.99 -21.48
N GLY A 390 -10.97 -5.01 -20.91
CA GLY A 390 -10.65 -4.46 -19.59
C GLY A 390 -9.57 -3.37 -19.56
N VAL A 391 -8.90 -3.04 -20.68
CA VAL A 391 -7.98 -1.89 -20.76
C VAL A 391 -8.49 -0.82 -21.73
N LYS A 392 -8.55 0.43 -21.25
CA LYS A 392 -8.92 1.61 -22.03
C LYS A 392 -7.67 2.40 -22.41
N VAL A 393 -7.36 2.41 -23.71
CA VAL A 393 -6.30 3.25 -24.28
C VAL A 393 -6.76 4.71 -24.26
N ASN A 394 -5.97 5.59 -23.62
CA ASN A 394 -6.21 7.04 -23.50
C ASN A 394 -5.21 7.88 -24.32
N GLY A 395 -4.06 7.30 -24.69
CA GLY A 395 -3.01 7.89 -25.51
C GLY A 395 -2.08 6.79 -26.03
N GLU A 396 -1.04 7.13 -26.79
CA GLU A 396 -0.14 6.14 -27.42
C GLU A 396 0.60 5.26 -26.39
N THR A 397 0.92 5.82 -25.21
CA THR A 397 1.56 5.13 -24.08
C THR A 397 0.74 5.19 -22.79
N THR A 398 -0.52 5.65 -22.85
CA THR A 398 -1.35 5.91 -21.65
C THR A 398 -2.59 5.04 -21.63
N PHE A 399 -2.76 4.28 -20.54
CA PHE A 399 -3.75 3.23 -20.38
C PHE A 399 -4.51 3.38 -19.06
N GLN A 400 -5.78 2.99 -19.03
CA GLN A 400 -6.60 2.95 -17.81
C GLN A 400 -7.24 1.58 -17.66
N PHE A 401 -7.10 0.98 -16.49
CA PHE A 401 -7.67 -0.33 -16.20
C PHE A 401 -9.14 -0.24 -15.79
N LEU A 402 -9.99 -1.07 -16.38
CA LEU A 402 -11.43 -1.11 -16.13
C LEU A 402 -11.87 -2.43 -15.47
N GLU A 403 -11.06 -3.47 -15.56
CA GLU A 403 -11.29 -4.81 -15.00
C GLU A 403 -10.00 -5.30 -14.34
N GLU A 404 -10.11 -6.37 -13.54
CA GLU A 404 -9.01 -6.97 -12.80
C GLU A 404 -8.44 -8.16 -13.58
N GLY A 405 -7.13 -8.39 -13.50
CA GLY A 405 -6.46 -9.45 -14.24
C GLY A 405 -4.96 -9.22 -14.44
N LYS A 406 -4.37 -10.00 -15.35
CA LYS A 406 -2.97 -9.87 -15.78
C LYS A 406 -2.93 -9.41 -17.22
N TYR A 407 -2.25 -8.30 -17.45
CA TYR A 407 -2.17 -7.62 -18.74
C TYR A 407 -0.73 -7.61 -19.24
N VAL A 408 -0.47 -8.28 -20.36
CA VAL A 408 0.85 -8.26 -21.00
C VAL A 408 0.85 -7.18 -22.09
N PHE A 409 1.70 -6.18 -21.91
CA PHE A 409 1.97 -5.11 -22.87
C PHE A 409 3.19 -5.49 -23.71
N GLY A 410 3.01 -5.74 -25.02
CA GLY A 410 4.08 -6.05 -25.96
C GLY A 410 4.45 -4.85 -26.82
N ILE A 411 5.71 -4.41 -26.73
CA ILE A 411 6.29 -3.25 -27.42
C ILE A 411 7.32 -3.76 -28.44
N VAL A 412 7.29 -3.25 -29.66
CA VAL A 412 8.21 -3.61 -30.76
C VAL A 412 8.73 -2.34 -31.43
N VAL A 413 10.04 -2.28 -31.73
CA VAL A 413 10.65 -1.15 -32.47
C VAL A 413 10.44 -1.35 -33.97
N THR A 414 9.69 -0.47 -34.64
CA THR A 414 9.22 -0.67 -36.03
C THR A 414 10.38 -0.87 -37.02
N GLN A 415 11.44 -0.08 -36.88
CA GLN A 415 12.65 -0.15 -37.73
C GLN A 415 13.63 -1.28 -37.37
N ALA A 416 13.38 -2.01 -36.28
CA ALA A 416 14.21 -3.14 -35.83
C ALA A 416 13.37 -4.15 -35.01
N PRO A 417 12.44 -4.93 -35.64
CA PRO A 417 11.47 -5.76 -34.91
C PRO A 417 12.07 -6.91 -34.08
N GLU A 418 13.35 -7.24 -34.30
CA GLU A 418 14.13 -8.10 -33.41
C GLU A 418 14.37 -7.50 -32.01
N ILE A 419 14.12 -6.19 -31.84
CA ILE A 419 14.12 -5.46 -30.57
C ILE A 419 12.66 -5.26 -30.15
N HIS A 420 12.24 -6.11 -29.21
CA HIS A 420 10.93 -6.10 -28.58
C HIS A 420 11.08 -6.50 -27.12
N ASP A 421 10.10 -6.12 -26.29
CA ASP A 421 10.02 -6.52 -24.89
C ASP A 421 8.56 -6.64 -24.46
N GLN A 422 8.32 -7.34 -23.34
CA GLN A 422 6.99 -7.58 -22.80
C GLN A 422 6.92 -7.24 -21.31
N LEU A 423 5.92 -6.45 -20.94
CA LEU A 423 5.69 -6.00 -19.58
C LEU A 423 4.38 -6.57 -19.05
N GLU A 424 4.45 -7.43 -18.05
CA GLU A 424 3.27 -7.90 -17.31
C GLU A 424 2.86 -6.86 -16.26
N ILE A 425 1.57 -6.52 -16.25
CA ILE A 425 0.93 -5.63 -15.28
C ILE A 425 -0.16 -6.42 -14.55
N LEU A 426 -0.13 -6.40 -13.23
CA LEU A 426 -1.15 -6.99 -12.36
C LEU A 426 -2.16 -5.91 -11.96
N VAL A 427 -3.45 -6.19 -12.11
CA VAL A 427 -4.54 -5.30 -11.70
C VAL A 427 -5.46 -6.05 -10.74
N ASP A 428 -5.43 -5.67 -9.47
CA ASP A 428 -6.19 -6.31 -8.39
C ASP A 428 -6.53 -5.29 -7.29
N GLY A 429 -7.83 -5.11 -7.03
CA GLY A 429 -8.37 -4.32 -5.93
C GLY A 429 -8.79 -5.16 -4.73
N THR A 430 -8.77 -6.49 -4.83
CA THR A 430 -9.23 -7.46 -3.81
C THR A 430 -8.07 -8.03 -2.99
N GLY A 431 -8.38 -8.72 -1.89
CA GLY A 431 -7.42 -9.52 -1.13
C GLY A 431 -7.67 -11.02 -1.34
N PRO A 432 -6.74 -11.90 -0.91
CA PRO A 432 -6.84 -13.35 -1.15
C PRO A 432 -8.14 -13.98 -0.65
N ASP A 433 -8.66 -15.00 -1.35
CA ASP A 433 -9.72 -15.85 -0.81
C ASP A 433 -9.13 -16.80 0.24
N ILE A 434 -9.76 -16.91 1.42
CA ILE A 434 -9.28 -17.70 2.55
C ILE A 434 -10.38 -18.65 3.02
N VAL A 435 -10.12 -19.96 2.97
CA VAL A 435 -11.08 -20.97 3.41
C VAL A 435 -10.44 -21.93 4.40
N ILE A 436 -10.83 -21.80 5.67
CA ILE A 436 -10.52 -22.78 6.72
C ILE A 436 -11.44 -24.00 6.55
N GLU A 437 -10.88 -25.16 6.21
CA GLU A 437 -11.63 -26.42 6.15
C GLU A 437 -11.86 -27.02 7.55
N LYS A 438 -10.81 -26.99 8.39
CA LYS A 438 -10.78 -27.66 9.69
C LYS A 438 -10.16 -26.75 10.75
N PRO A 439 -10.68 -26.73 11.99
CA PRO A 439 -12.00 -27.25 12.40
C PRO A 439 -13.16 -26.71 11.55
N ALA A 440 -14.20 -27.52 11.43
CA ALA A 440 -15.46 -27.07 10.82
C ALA A 440 -16.11 -26.02 11.73
N ARG A 441 -16.92 -25.13 11.15
CA ARG A 441 -17.64 -24.08 11.90
C ARG A 441 -18.52 -24.71 12.99
N GLY A 442 -18.41 -24.24 14.23
CA GLY A 442 -19.11 -24.80 15.39
C GLY A 442 -18.75 -26.25 15.73
N ALA A 443 -17.54 -26.70 15.41
CA ALA A 443 -17.10 -28.06 15.78
C ALA A 443 -16.97 -28.22 17.31
N THR A 444 -17.25 -29.43 17.80
CA THR A 444 -16.91 -29.85 19.18
C THR A 444 -15.78 -30.86 19.14
N LEU A 445 -14.66 -30.57 19.80
CA LEU A 445 -13.42 -31.35 19.74
C LEU A 445 -13.02 -31.92 21.11
N THR A 446 -12.24 -33.00 21.09
CA THR A 446 -11.76 -33.69 22.28
C THR A 446 -10.42 -34.40 22.06
N GLY A 447 -9.87 -35.01 23.11
CA GLY A 447 -8.61 -35.78 23.06
C GLY A 447 -7.38 -34.96 23.46
N LYS A 448 -6.62 -34.48 22.48
CA LYS A 448 -5.44 -33.62 22.70
C LYS A 448 -5.77 -32.17 22.36
N PRO A 449 -5.27 -31.17 23.11
CA PRO A 449 -5.54 -29.76 22.83
C PRO A 449 -4.75 -29.21 21.64
N ALA A 450 -3.77 -29.94 21.11
CA ALA A 450 -3.10 -29.57 19.86
C ALA A 450 -4.02 -29.85 18.67
N VAL A 451 -4.72 -28.81 18.20
CA VAL A 451 -5.70 -28.86 17.12
C VAL A 451 -5.06 -28.38 15.82
N ASN A 452 -5.13 -29.22 14.78
CA ASN A 452 -4.68 -28.83 13.44
C ASN A 452 -5.74 -27.92 12.80
N VAL A 453 -5.41 -26.64 12.62
CA VAL A 453 -6.14 -25.73 11.74
C VAL A 453 -5.60 -25.93 10.32
N SER A 454 -6.46 -26.23 9.35
CA SER A 454 -6.06 -26.45 7.95
C SER A 454 -7.08 -25.91 6.97
N GLY A 455 -6.61 -25.45 5.83
CA GLY A 455 -7.43 -24.87 4.78
C GLY A 455 -6.62 -24.54 3.54
N TYR A 456 -7.17 -23.69 2.69
CA TYR A 456 -6.47 -23.08 1.56
C TYR A 456 -6.62 -21.56 1.57
N VAL A 457 -5.64 -20.88 0.96
CA VAL A 457 -5.69 -19.47 0.62
C VAL A 457 -5.22 -19.31 -0.82
N ASN A 458 -5.94 -18.54 -1.63
CA ASN A 458 -5.60 -18.33 -3.03
C ASN A 458 -5.75 -16.87 -3.45
N ASP A 459 -4.91 -16.47 -4.40
CA ASP A 459 -4.99 -15.18 -5.09
C ASP A 459 -4.40 -15.42 -6.48
N ASP A 460 -5.27 -15.45 -7.50
CA ASP A 460 -4.88 -15.78 -8.87
C ASP A 460 -4.13 -14.62 -9.55
N ILE A 461 -4.25 -13.38 -9.04
CA ILE A 461 -3.77 -12.16 -9.70
C ILE A 461 -2.48 -11.64 -9.06
N ALA A 462 -2.58 -11.05 -7.87
CA ALA A 462 -1.46 -10.46 -7.13
C ALA A 462 -0.64 -11.51 -6.37
N GLY A 463 -1.22 -12.65 -6.04
CA GLY A 463 -0.58 -13.76 -5.32
C GLY A 463 -0.46 -13.52 -3.81
N VAL A 464 -0.57 -14.61 -3.04
CA VAL A 464 -0.50 -14.59 -1.57
C VAL A 464 0.92 -14.30 -1.10
N VAL A 465 1.12 -13.19 -0.38
CA VAL A 465 2.42 -12.79 0.20
C VAL A 465 2.57 -13.29 1.64
N SER A 466 1.49 -13.27 2.42
CA SER A 466 1.48 -13.77 3.79
C SER A 466 0.11 -14.31 4.20
N LEU A 467 0.13 -15.25 5.15
CA LEU A 467 -1.03 -15.74 5.89
C LEU A 467 -0.66 -15.74 7.38
N GLN A 468 -1.56 -15.25 8.23
CA GLN A 468 -1.49 -15.32 9.68
C GLN A 468 -2.71 -16.07 10.23
N ILE A 469 -2.54 -16.80 11.32
CA ILE A 469 -3.62 -17.42 12.09
C ILE A 469 -3.46 -17.04 13.55
N ASN A 470 -4.44 -16.34 14.12
CA ASN A 470 -4.39 -15.74 15.46
C ASN A 470 -3.13 -14.87 15.72
N GLY A 471 -2.57 -14.28 14.67
CA GLY A 471 -1.33 -13.47 14.70
C GLY A 471 -0.02 -14.24 14.51
N ASP A 472 -0.04 -15.58 14.47
CA ASP A 472 1.13 -16.40 14.12
C ASP A 472 1.26 -16.51 12.59
N GLU A 473 2.46 -16.31 12.04
CA GLU A 473 2.75 -16.46 10.61
C GLU A 473 2.67 -17.95 10.17
N VAL A 474 1.95 -18.23 9.08
CA VAL A 474 1.68 -19.59 8.58
C VAL A 474 2.19 -19.77 7.15
N VAL A 475 3.05 -20.78 6.98
CA VAL A 475 3.60 -21.15 5.67
C VAL A 475 2.51 -21.76 4.78
N VAL A 476 2.15 -21.03 3.73
CA VAL A 476 1.30 -21.49 2.62
C VAL A 476 2.15 -22.36 1.68
N LYS A 477 1.60 -23.49 1.20
CA LYS A 477 2.26 -24.34 0.20
C LYS A 477 2.02 -23.82 -1.23
N PRO A 478 2.81 -24.23 -2.23
CA PRO A 478 2.60 -23.87 -3.65
C PRO A 478 1.27 -24.34 -4.28
N ASP A 479 0.45 -25.12 -3.54
CA ASP A 479 -0.91 -25.53 -3.92
C ASP A 479 -2.00 -24.74 -3.16
N GLY A 480 -1.63 -23.61 -2.53
CA GLY A 480 -2.51 -22.77 -1.70
C GLY A 480 -2.82 -23.35 -0.31
N THR A 481 -2.46 -24.61 -0.02
CA THR A 481 -2.89 -25.27 1.23
C THR A 481 -1.99 -24.94 2.42
N PHE A 482 -2.60 -24.65 3.57
CA PHE A 482 -1.89 -24.35 4.82
C PHE A 482 -2.23 -25.34 5.94
N THR A 483 -1.38 -25.41 6.97
CA THR A 483 -1.68 -26.12 8.22
C THR A 483 -0.92 -25.48 9.38
N HIS A 484 -1.64 -25.18 10.46
CA HIS A 484 -1.13 -24.58 11.69
C HIS A 484 -1.61 -25.42 12.90
N ILE A 485 -0.87 -25.42 14.01
CA ILE A 485 -1.22 -26.17 15.23
C ILE A 485 -1.62 -25.18 16.32
N LEU A 486 -2.92 -24.99 16.48
CA LEU A 486 -3.48 -24.18 17.57
C LEU A 486 -3.49 -25.01 18.86
N LEU A 487 -3.08 -24.42 19.98
CA LEU A 487 -3.26 -25.03 21.30
C LEU A 487 -4.60 -24.59 21.89
N ALA A 488 -5.58 -25.48 21.89
CA ALA A 488 -6.93 -25.21 22.36
C ALA A 488 -7.02 -25.10 23.90
N SER A 489 -7.78 -24.12 24.36
CA SER A 489 -8.25 -23.95 25.74
C SER A 489 -9.58 -24.69 25.96
N GLN A 490 -10.01 -24.83 27.22
CA GLN A 490 -11.36 -25.32 27.53
C GLN A 490 -12.42 -24.30 27.06
N GLY A 491 -13.52 -24.79 26.50
CA GLY A 491 -14.60 -23.93 25.99
C GLY A 491 -14.30 -23.38 24.60
N MET A 492 -14.63 -22.12 24.36
CA MET A 492 -14.51 -21.43 23.08
C MET A 492 -13.06 -21.22 22.65
N ASN A 493 -12.81 -21.56 21.40
CA ASN A 493 -11.56 -21.30 20.69
C ASN A 493 -11.89 -20.64 19.36
N VAL A 494 -11.49 -19.37 19.22
CA VAL A 494 -11.67 -18.59 18.00
C VAL A 494 -10.44 -18.72 17.11
N ILE A 495 -10.66 -18.88 15.81
CA ILE A 495 -9.67 -18.89 14.75
C ILE A 495 -9.95 -17.66 13.88
N ILE A 496 -8.98 -16.75 13.81
CA ILE A 496 -8.94 -15.62 12.90
C ILE A 496 -7.83 -15.92 11.90
N ALA A 497 -8.14 -15.94 10.61
CA ALA A 497 -7.15 -16.08 9.54
C ALA A 497 -7.15 -14.82 8.67
N GLU A 498 -5.97 -14.24 8.53
CA GLU A 498 -5.74 -12.98 7.81
C GLU A 498 -4.64 -13.19 6.76
N ALA A 499 -4.92 -12.87 5.51
CA ALA A 499 -3.98 -13.03 4.40
C ALA A 499 -3.79 -11.72 3.66
N THR A 500 -2.61 -11.50 3.07
CA THR A 500 -2.27 -10.28 2.32
C THR A 500 -1.58 -10.61 1.01
N ASN A 501 -1.86 -9.85 -0.04
CA ASN A 501 -1.27 -10.01 -1.37
C ASN A 501 -0.25 -8.92 -1.73
N LEU A 502 0.34 -9.03 -2.93
CA LEU A 502 1.34 -8.09 -3.44
C LEU A 502 0.83 -6.64 -3.61
N GLY A 503 -0.49 -6.46 -3.68
CA GLY A 503 -1.15 -5.13 -3.68
C GLY A 503 -1.28 -4.49 -2.30
N ASN A 504 -0.84 -5.17 -1.23
CA ASN A 504 -1.13 -4.86 0.18
C ASN A 504 -2.65 -4.83 0.48
N LYS A 505 -3.43 -5.61 -0.28
CA LYS A 505 -4.84 -5.87 0.03
C LYS A 505 -4.90 -7.08 0.94
N SER A 506 -5.79 -7.02 1.92
CA SER A 506 -5.94 -8.05 2.95
C SER A 506 -7.36 -8.57 3.04
N SER A 507 -7.49 -9.88 3.25
CA SER A 507 -8.74 -10.56 3.55
C SER A 507 -8.71 -11.17 4.94
N ARG A 508 -9.89 -11.34 5.54
CA ARG A 508 -10.07 -11.83 6.90
C ARG A 508 -11.27 -12.78 6.98
N THR A 509 -11.07 -13.96 7.55
CA THR A 509 -12.13 -14.94 7.84
C THR A 509 -11.99 -15.41 9.29
N SER A 510 -13.10 -15.74 9.94
CA SER A 510 -13.07 -16.23 11.32
C SER A 510 -14.12 -17.31 11.58
N ARG A 511 -13.77 -18.23 12.50
CA ARG A 511 -14.57 -19.40 12.89
C ARG A 511 -14.27 -19.78 14.32
N ALA A 512 -15.23 -20.40 15.00
CA ALA A 512 -15.02 -20.92 16.34
C ALA A 512 -15.21 -22.44 16.43
N PHE A 513 -14.73 -23.00 17.52
CA PHE A 513 -14.99 -24.38 17.94
C PHE A 513 -14.95 -24.48 19.45
N TYR A 514 -15.61 -25.50 20.00
CA TYR A 514 -15.48 -25.86 21.40
C TYR A 514 -14.50 -27.01 21.59
N TYR A 515 -13.69 -26.93 22.64
CA TYR A 515 -12.82 -28.03 23.06
C TYR A 515 -13.02 -28.39 24.54
N SER A 516 -13.14 -29.69 24.80
CA SER A 516 -12.98 -30.26 26.13
C SER A 516 -12.53 -31.72 26.05
N PRO A 517 -11.71 -32.21 27.00
CA PRO A 517 -11.48 -33.65 27.15
C PRO A 517 -12.68 -34.40 27.76
N VAL A 518 -13.74 -33.72 28.21
CA VAL A 518 -14.96 -34.30 28.77
C VAL A 518 -16.20 -33.79 28.03
N TRP A 519 -17.09 -34.70 27.66
CA TRP A 519 -18.36 -34.43 26.99
C TRP A 519 -19.44 -35.40 27.51
N TYR A 520 -20.66 -34.89 27.72
CA TYR A 520 -21.80 -35.67 28.21
C TYR A 520 -22.86 -35.83 27.11
N PRO A 521 -23.17 -37.05 26.63
CA PRO A 521 -24.16 -37.24 25.59
C PRO A 521 -25.57 -36.87 26.08
N ILE A 522 -26.33 -36.15 25.26
CA ILE A 522 -27.70 -35.71 25.58
C ILE A 522 -28.69 -36.39 24.62
N ASP A 523 -29.22 -37.53 25.09
CA ASP A 523 -30.31 -38.25 24.45
C ASP A 523 -31.40 -38.55 25.49
N ALA A 524 -32.63 -38.16 25.20
CA ALA A 524 -33.79 -38.45 26.04
C ALA A 524 -34.21 -39.93 26.01
N ALA A 525 -33.67 -40.73 25.08
CA ALA A 525 -33.86 -42.18 25.03
C ALA A 525 -32.86 -42.96 25.91
N THR A 526 -31.69 -42.38 26.24
CA THR A 526 -30.66 -42.99 27.11
C THR A 526 -30.11 -41.99 28.15
N PRO A 527 -30.96 -41.36 28.99
CA PRO A 527 -30.55 -40.26 29.88
C PRO A 527 -29.49 -40.64 30.91
N ASP A 528 -29.32 -41.91 31.26
CA ASP A 528 -28.25 -42.37 32.16
C ASP A 528 -26.84 -42.22 31.56
N GLU A 529 -26.68 -42.26 30.23
CA GLU A 529 -25.37 -42.15 29.57
C GLU A 529 -24.75 -40.74 29.68
N GLY A 530 -25.58 -39.74 29.95
CA GLY A 530 -25.18 -38.34 30.08
C GLY A 530 -24.96 -37.84 31.50
N LYS A 531 -25.11 -38.65 32.55
CA LYS A 531 -25.08 -38.15 33.94
C LYS A 531 -23.71 -37.57 34.35
N VAL A 532 -23.73 -36.35 34.88
CA VAL A 532 -22.59 -35.69 35.53
C VAL A 532 -22.40 -36.32 36.91
N PRO A 533 -21.25 -36.96 37.20
CA PRO A 533 -21.01 -37.58 38.50
C PRO A 533 -20.99 -36.53 39.62
N LYS A 534 -21.81 -36.73 40.65
CA LYS A 534 -22.08 -35.75 41.72
C LYS A 534 -22.47 -34.36 41.19
N GLY A 535 -23.16 -34.30 40.05
CA GLY A 535 -23.60 -33.07 39.40
C GLY A 535 -24.56 -32.22 40.25
N PHE A 536 -25.23 -32.84 41.22
CA PHE A 536 -26.03 -32.18 42.25
C PHE A 536 -25.64 -32.73 43.63
N GLY A 537 -25.55 -31.87 44.64
CA GLY A 537 -25.26 -32.26 46.01
C GLY A 537 -26.08 -31.47 47.01
N VAL A 538 -26.41 -32.09 48.14
CA VAL A 538 -27.16 -31.50 49.25
C VAL A 538 -26.37 -31.66 50.54
N TRP A 539 -26.37 -30.63 51.37
CA TRP A 539 -25.85 -30.62 52.72
C TRP A 539 -27.00 -30.39 53.71
N LEU A 540 -27.06 -31.28 54.71
CA LEU A 540 -28.04 -31.33 55.79
C LEU A 540 -27.28 -31.20 57.11
N GLY A 541 -26.90 -29.98 57.47
CA GLY A 541 -26.20 -29.69 58.72
C GLY A 541 -27.05 -29.98 59.95
N GLN A 542 -26.41 -30.02 61.12
CA GLN A 542 -27.09 -30.33 62.38
C GLN A 542 -28.36 -29.48 62.60
N GLY A 543 -28.34 -28.16 62.36
CA GLY A 543 -29.53 -27.31 62.56
C GLY A 543 -30.66 -27.52 61.55
N PHE A 544 -30.44 -28.24 60.43
CA PHE A 544 -31.54 -28.73 59.60
C PHE A 544 -32.16 -30.01 60.16
N LEU A 545 -31.38 -30.84 60.86
CA LEU A 545 -31.88 -32.05 61.49
C LEU A 545 -32.64 -31.72 62.79
N ASP A 546 -32.01 -30.92 63.66
CA ASP A 546 -32.52 -30.47 64.96
C ASP A 546 -31.72 -29.22 65.40
N ASP A 547 -32.36 -28.05 65.48
CA ASP A 547 -31.76 -26.81 66.02
C ASP A 547 -32.01 -26.61 67.53
N GLY A 548 -32.80 -27.51 68.13
CA GLY A 548 -33.23 -27.47 69.53
C GLY A 548 -34.41 -26.53 69.84
N VAL A 549 -35.08 -25.96 68.83
CA VAL A 549 -36.13 -24.95 68.96
C VAL A 549 -37.47 -25.45 68.39
N HIS A 550 -38.01 -26.50 69.02
CA HIS A 550 -39.27 -27.13 68.61
C HIS A 550 -40.52 -26.24 68.79
N GLU A 551 -40.71 -25.22 67.93
CA GLU A 551 -41.90 -24.37 67.89
C GLU A 551 -42.94 -24.94 66.89
N PRO A 552 -44.06 -25.56 67.36
CA PRO A 552 -44.98 -26.27 66.45
C PRO A 552 -45.67 -25.37 65.42
N SER A 553 -45.71 -24.05 65.66
CA SER A 553 -46.27 -23.04 64.75
C SER A 553 -45.33 -22.53 63.67
N LYS A 554 -44.02 -22.86 63.76
CA LYS A 554 -42.98 -22.51 62.78
C LYS A 554 -41.91 -23.62 62.77
N PRO A 555 -42.22 -24.81 62.21
CA PRO A 555 -41.23 -25.87 62.07
C PRO A 555 -40.16 -25.45 61.06
N ASN A 556 -38.90 -25.39 61.48
CA ASN A 556 -37.75 -24.97 60.67
C ASN A 556 -36.62 -26.03 60.61
N ASP A 557 -36.80 -27.16 61.28
CA ASP A 557 -35.92 -28.33 61.27
C ASP A 557 -36.71 -29.63 61.06
N LEU A 558 -36.02 -30.69 60.66
CA LEU A 558 -36.61 -32.00 60.36
C LEU A 558 -37.25 -32.63 61.60
N ALA A 559 -36.64 -32.47 62.77
CA ALA A 559 -37.16 -32.95 64.05
C ALA A 559 -38.58 -32.40 64.32
N THR A 560 -38.75 -31.08 64.27
CA THR A 560 -40.01 -30.39 64.57
C THR A 560 -41.07 -30.62 63.48
N ILE A 561 -40.65 -30.77 62.21
CA ILE A 561 -41.51 -31.25 61.13
C ILE A 561 -42.07 -32.63 61.49
N ILE A 562 -41.21 -33.61 61.79
CA ILE A 562 -41.63 -34.98 62.12
C ILE A 562 -42.46 -35.01 63.42
N GLU A 563 -42.13 -34.24 64.45
CA GLU A 563 -42.97 -34.12 65.65
C GLU A 563 -44.40 -33.67 65.31
N ASN A 564 -44.54 -32.70 64.39
CA ASN A 564 -45.84 -32.17 63.97
C ASN A 564 -46.64 -33.18 63.14
N LEU A 565 -45.98 -34.06 62.39
CA LEU A 565 -46.61 -35.19 61.70
C LEU A 565 -47.05 -36.27 62.69
N VAL A 566 -46.14 -36.73 63.55
CA VAL A 566 -46.39 -37.78 64.57
C VAL A 566 -47.46 -37.36 65.58
N ALA A 567 -47.60 -36.06 65.88
CA ALA A 567 -48.68 -35.52 66.70
C ALA A 567 -50.10 -35.81 66.16
N ASN A 568 -50.23 -36.13 64.87
CA ASN A 568 -51.49 -36.43 64.20
C ASN A 568 -51.68 -37.93 63.88
N LEU A 569 -50.69 -38.79 64.18
CA LEU A 569 -50.78 -40.24 63.96
C LEU A 569 -51.64 -40.94 65.03
N ASP A 570 -52.56 -41.80 64.60
CA ASP A 570 -53.23 -42.75 65.48
C ASP A 570 -52.30 -43.94 65.78
N LEU A 571 -51.40 -43.78 66.76
CA LEU A 571 -50.54 -44.86 67.25
C LEU A 571 -51.35 -46.08 67.75
N GLY A 572 -52.63 -45.92 68.09
CA GLY A 572 -53.53 -47.03 68.44
C GLY A 572 -53.90 -47.92 67.25
N SER A 573 -53.70 -47.46 66.02
CA SER A 573 -53.82 -48.25 64.78
C SER A 573 -52.51 -48.92 64.36
N VAL A 574 -51.37 -48.41 64.82
CA VAL A 574 -50.01 -48.91 64.52
C VAL A 574 -49.67 -50.12 65.40
N LEU A 575 -50.09 -50.13 66.67
CA LEU A 575 -49.86 -51.26 67.56
C LEU A 575 -50.70 -52.49 67.15
N PRO A 576 -50.11 -53.71 67.07
CA PRO A 576 -50.87 -54.92 66.78
C PRO A 576 -51.90 -55.23 67.87
N ASN A 577 -53.01 -55.86 67.49
CA ASN A 577 -54.11 -56.17 68.42
C ASN A 577 -54.68 -57.59 68.14
N PRO A 578 -54.45 -58.60 68.99
CA PRO A 578 -53.79 -58.53 70.30
C PRO A 578 -52.31 -58.11 70.20
N ALA A 579 -51.89 -57.30 71.16
CA ALA A 579 -50.52 -56.79 71.30
C ALA A 579 -49.52 -57.88 71.69
N ALA A 580 -49.96 -58.85 72.50
CA ALA A 580 -49.15 -60.01 72.87
C ALA A 580 -49.98 -61.28 73.04
N ASP A 581 -49.35 -62.42 72.76
CA ASP A 581 -49.88 -63.75 73.08
C ASP A 581 -49.05 -64.36 74.22
N LEU A 582 -49.67 -64.45 75.41
CA LEU A 582 -49.10 -65.02 76.62
C LEU A 582 -49.50 -66.51 76.79
N GLY A 583 -49.87 -67.17 75.68
CA GLY A 583 -50.21 -68.59 75.56
C GLY A 583 -51.58 -68.96 76.13
N THR A 584 -51.83 -68.64 77.40
CA THR A 584 -53.14 -68.83 78.07
C THR A 584 -54.01 -67.57 78.05
N TYR A 585 -53.37 -66.41 77.87
CA TYR A 585 -53.98 -65.10 77.80
C TYR A 585 -53.52 -64.36 76.54
N LYS A 586 -54.42 -63.60 75.92
CA LYS A 586 -54.08 -62.65 74.85
C LYS A 586 -54.30 -61.22 75.36
N LEU A 587 -53.29 -60.38 75.23
CA LEU A 587 -53.35 -58.97 75.61
C LEU A 587 -53.93 -58.15 74.46
N TYR A 588 -54.99 -57.39 74.71
CA TYR A 588 -55.56 -56.41 73.80
C TYR A 588 -55.38 -55.00 74.37
N ILE A 589 -54.84 -54.08 73.56
CA ILE A 589 -54.65 -52.66 73.93
C ILE A 589 -55.75 -51.83 73.27
N ASN A 590 -56.30 -50.85 74.00
CA ASN A 590 -57.41 -49.99 73.57
C ASN A 590 -57.27 -48.59 74.17
N ASN A 591 -57.91 -47.56 73.57
CA ASN A 591 -57.98 -46.20 74.15
C ASN A 591 -56.59 -45.62 74.50
N LEU A 592 -55.58 -45.87 73.67
CA LEU A 592 -54.25 -45.29 73.79
C LEU A 592 -54.32 -43.76 73.69
N LYS A 593 -53.65 -43.06 74.61
CA LYS A 593 -53.50 -41.61 74.69
C LYS A 593 -52.11 -41.26 75.17
N PHE A 594 -51.60 -40.13 74.69
CA PHE A 594 -50.30 -39.57 75.00
C PHE A 594 -50.36 -38.07 74.73
N ASN A 595 -49.46 -37.29 75.33
CA ASN A 595 -49.23 -35.90 74.92
C ASN A 595 -48.29 -35.89 73.69
N LYS A 596 -48.22 -34.76 72.95
CA LYS A 596 -47.36 -34.59 71.77
C LYS A 596 -45.96 -35.19 72.05
N PRO A 597 -45.51 -36.19 71.27
CA PRO A 597 -44.14 -36.67 71.37
C PRO A 597 -43.15 -35.57 71.00
N THR A 598 -41.97 -35.62 71.61
CA THR A 598 -40.82 -34.81 71.16
C THR A 598 -39.78 -35.68 70.50
N LEU A 599 -39.05 -35.13 69.54
CA LEU A 599 -38.02 -35.80 68.75
C LEU A 599 -36.74 -34.96 68.78
N GLY A 600 -35.62 -35.56 69.12
CA GLY A 600 -34.29 -35.00 68.87
C GLY A 600 -33.50 -35.83 67.87
N LEU A 601 -32.67 -35.18 67.05
CA LEU A 601 -31.86 -35.78 65.99
C LEU A 601 -30.41 -35.25 66.02
N ASP A 602 -29.45 -36.06 66.47
CA ASP A 602 -28.02 -35.71 66.49
C ASP A 602 -27.27 -36.35 65.32
N ALA A 603 -26.58 -35.58 64.49
CA ALA A 603 -25.70 -36.14 63.46
C ALA A 603 -24.46 -36.83 64.08
N PHE A 604 -24.01 -37.94 63.49
CA PHE A 604 -22.73 -38.56 63.84
C PHE A 604 -22.07 -39.25 62.64
N ASN A 605 -20.78 -39.52 62.75
CA ASN A 605 -20.00 -40.24 61.74
C ASN A 605 -20.61 -41.62 61.36
N GLY A 606 -21.39 -41.65 60.27
CA GLY A 606 -22.08 -42.84 59.75
C GLY A 606 -23.60 -42.90 59.96
N GLY A 607 -24.24 -41.92 60.62
CA GLY A 607 -25.69 -41.94 60.83
C GLY A 607 -26.29 -40.72 61.55
N ILE A 608 -27.54 -40.89 61.98
CA ILE A 608 -28.29 -39.93 62.80
C ILE A 608 -28.74 -40.63 64.08
N GLY A 609 -28.38 -40.09 65.24
CA GLY A 609 -28.86 -40.54 66.55
C GLY A 609 -30.24 -39.95 66.82
N MET A 610 -31.24 -40.81 67.02
CA MET A 610 -32.63 -40.44 67.20
C MET A 610 -33.07 -40.62 68.65
N LYS A 611 -33.75 -39.60 69.21
CA LYS A 611 -34.26 -39.60 70.59
C LYS A 611 -35.75 -39.21 70.60
N VAL A 612 -36.65 -40.19 70.70
CA VAL A 612 -38.10 -39.95 70.82
C VAL A 612 -38.50 -39.95 72.30
N LYS A 613 -39.33 -39.01 72.73
CA LYS A 613 -39.99 -39.06 74.04
C LYS A 613 -41.51 -38.88 73.90
N ILE A 614 -42.28 -39.83 74.43
CA ILE A 614 -43.75 -39.87 74.39
C ILE A 614 -44.27 -39.63 75.82
N PRO A 615 -44.63 -38.39 76.20
CA PRO A 615 -45.06 -38.06 77.56
C PRO A 615 -46.52 -38.44 77.87
N ASN A 616 -46.81 -38.73 79.14
CA ASN A 616 -48.15 -39.02 79.69
C ASN A 616 -48.90 -40.16 78.95
N LEU A 617 -48.22 -41.28 78.71
CA LEU A 617 -48.83 -42.47 78.13
C LEU A 617 -49.97 -42.97 79.03
N ASN A 618 -51.14 -43.24 78.44
CA ASN A 618 -52.31 -43.81 79.12
C ASN A 618 -53.00 -44.79 78.15
N LEU A 619 -53.28 -46.02 78.58
CA LEU A 619 -53.99 -47.01 77.76
C LEU A 619 -54.85 -47.96 78.60
N ASN A 620 -55.84 -48.57 77.96
CA ASN A 620 -56.66 -49.62 78.56
C ASN A 620 -56.18 -50.99 78.06
N MET A 621 -55.82 -51.87 79.00
CA MET A 621 -55.48 -53.26 78.71
C MET A 621 -56.68 -54.18 78.94
N LYS A 622 -56.79 -55.22 78.11
CA LYS A 622 -57.66 -56.37 78.38
C LYS A 622 -56.90 -57.66 78.09
N PHE A 623 -56.67 -58.47 79.13
CA PHE A 623 -56.24 -59.85 78.97
C PHE A 623 -57.47 -60.73 78.75
N SER A 624 -57.57 -61.41 77.61
CA SER A 624 -58.61 -62.42 77.39
C SER A 624 -58.04 -63.82 77.58
N GLY A 625 -58.60 -64.55 78.55
CA GLY A 625 -58.12 -65.86 78.97
C GLY A 625 -58.91 -67.02 78.36
N THR A 626 -58.31 -68.20 78.24
CA THR A 626 -59.07 -69.43 77.95
C THR A 626 -58.34 -70.69 78.42
N CYS A 627 -58.54 -71.11 79.67
CA CYS A 627 -57.99 -72.36 80.22
C CYS A 627 -59.10 -73.33 80.65
N LYS A 628 -59.56 -74.12 79.68
CA LYS A 628 -60.66 -75.09 79.84
C LYS A 628 -60.19 -76.39 80.47
N ILE A 629 -60.30 -76.49 81.79
CA ILE A 629 -60.10 -77.74 82.54
C ILE A 629 -61.47 -78.28 82.97
N LEU A 630 -61.79 -79.51 82.56
CA LEU A 630 -63.06 -80.18 82.89
C LEU A 630 -64.32 -79.33 82.60
N PHE A 631 -64.33 -78.68 81.43
CA PHE A 631 -65.41 -77.81 80.92
C PHE A 631 -65.62 -76.49 81.69
N ILE A 632 -64.84 -76.22 82.73
CA ILE A 632 -64.79 -74.92 83.42
C ILE A 632 -63.65 -74.11 82.82
N ASP A 633 -63.87 -72.83 82.56
CA ASP A 633 -62.79 -71.90 82.26
C ASP A 633 -62.26 -71.32 83.58
N LEU A 634 -60.98 -71.53 83.85
CA LEU A 634 -60.32 -71.07 85.09
C LEU A 634 -59.53 -69.77 84.90
N CYS A 635 -59.55 -69.21 83.70
CA CYS A 635 -58.79 -68.02 83.31
C CYS A 635 -59.77 -66.93 82.86
N PRO A 636 -60.36 -66.14 83.80
CA PRO A 636 -61.32 -65.11 83.46
C PRO A 636 -60.69 -64.00 82.61
N ASP A 637 -61.48 -63.37 81.74
CA ASP A 637 -61.10 -62.09 81.14
C ASP A 637 -60.83 -61.05 82.24
N VAL A 638 -59.73 -60.32 82.13
CA VAL A 638 -59.30 -59.25 83.06
C VAL A 638 -59.10 -57.96 82.26
N SER A 639 -59.56 -56.84 82.80
CA SER A 639 -59.28 -55.50 82.28
C SER A 639 -58.49 -54.66 83.29
N GLY A 640 -57.87 -53.59 82.80
CA GLY A 640 -57.12 -52.64 83.61
C GLY A 640 -56.70 -51.42 82.81
N SER A 641 -56.03 -50.48 83.47
CA SER A 641 -55.44 -49.31 82.85
C SER A 641 -53.97 -49.22 83.18
N VAL A 642 -53.18 -48.80 82.20
CA VAL A 642 -51.76 -48.52 82.34
C VAL A 642 -51.52 -47.04 82.13
N SER A 643 -50.66 -46.46 82.95
CA SER A 643 -50.10 -45.14 82.70
C SER A 643 -48.58 -45.15 82.86
N ALA A 644 -47.89 -44.25 82.16
CA ALA A 644 -46.46 -43.99 82.37
C ALA A 644 -46.19 -42.49 82.18
N ASN A 645 -45.26 -41.94 82.97
CA ASN A 645 -44.89 -40.52 82.87
C ASN A 645 -44.27 -40.21 81.51
N ALA A 646 -43.47 -41.13 80.95
CA ALA A 646 -43.09 -41.12 79.54
C ALA A 646 -42.64 -42.51 79.05
N ILE A 647 -42.64 -42.71 77.73
CA ILE A 647 -41.70 -43.63 77.08
C ILE A 647 -40.57 -42.79 76.49
N SER A 648 -39.32 -43.18 76.71
CA SER A 648 -38.14 -42.59 76.07
C SER A 648 -37.46 -43.66 75.21
N ILE A 649 -37.16 -43.35 73.94
CA ILE A 649 -36.58 -44.27 72.95
C ILE A 649 -35.33 -43.60 72.37
N ALA A 650 -34.18 -44.29 72.44
CA ALA A 650 -32.96 -43.90 71.74
C ALA A 650 -32.63 -44.95 70.67
N ALA A 651 -32.15 -44.53 69.50
CA ALA A 651 -31.77 -45.42 68.39
C ALA A 651 -30.75 -44.75 67.46
N ASP A 652 -29.87 -45.56 66.84
CA ASP A 652 -28.86 -45.10 65.88
C ASP A 652 -29.32 -45.45 64.45
N VAL A 653 -29.68 -44.45 63.64
CA VAL A 653 -30.08 -44.65 62.24
C VAL A 653 -28.83 -44.57 61.34
N LEU A 654 -28.26 -45.72 61.01
CA LEU A 654 -27.05 -45.82 60.17
C LEU A 654 -27.42 -45.71 58.68
N ALA A 655 -26.66 -44.92 57.92
CA ALA A 655 -27.00 -44.54 56.55
C ALA A 655 -25.82 -44.67 55.58
N SER A 656 -26.03 -45.33 54.44
CA SER A 656 -24.99 -45.56 53.41
C SER A 656 -25.56 -45.72 52.00
N SER A 657 -24.74 -45.55 50.95
CA SER A 657 -25.18 -45.65 49.53
C SER A 657 -24.41 -46.65 48.65
N PRO A 658 -24.28 -47.94 49.04
CA PRO A 658 -23.53 -48.93 48.25
C PRO A 658 -24.17 -49.14 46.86
N ASN A 659 -23.38 -48.92 45.81
CA ASN A 659 -23.82 -48.94 44.40
C ASN A 659 -24.89 -47.90 44.03
N GLY A 660 -24.96 -46.77 44.75
CA GLY A 660 -25.91 -45.69 44.42
C GLY A 660 -27.36 -45.99 44.77
N GLN A 661 -27.59 -46.80 45.81
CA GLN A 661 -28.90 -47.10 46.38
C GLN A 661 -28.85 -46.88 47.90
N PRO A 662 -29.82 -46.19 48.51
CA PRO A 662 -29.79 -45.93 49.95
C PRO A 662 -30.00 -47.23 50.72
N GLN A 663 -29.09 -47.51 51.65
CA GLN A 663 -29.20 -48.58 52.64
C GLN A 663 -29.17 -47.95 54.02
N ILE A 664 -30.36 -47.91 54.62
CA ILE A 664 -30.62 -47.43 55.97
C ILE A 664 -30.82 -48.65 56.87
N SER A 665 -30.28 -48.60 58.08
CA SER A 665 -30.47 -49.65 59.09
C SER A 665 -30.44 -49.05 60.49
N VAL A 666 -31.45 -49.33 61.29
CA VAL A 666 -31.50 -48.87 62.68
C VAL A 666 -30.79 -49.87 63.59
N GLY A 667 -29.88 -49.37 64.42
CA GLY A 667 -29.17 -50.09 65.46
C GLY A 667 -29.31 -49.41 66.82
N GLY A 668 -28.70 -49.99 67.85
CA GLY A 668 -28.59 -49.35 69.18
C GLY A 668 -29.92 -49.08 69.90
N VAL A 669 -31.05 -49.60 69.40
CA VAL A 669 -32.38 -49.27 69.93
C VAL A 669 -32.48 -49.64 71.40
N ASN A 670 -32.91 -48.68 72.21
CA ASN A 670 -33.08 -48.81 73.66
C ASN A 670 -34.36 -48.05 74.06
N VAL A 671 -35.42 -48.79 74.35
CA VAL A 671 -36.66 -48.25 74.92
C VAL A 671 -36.57 -48.26 76.44
N SER A 672 -37.11 -47.23 77.09
CA SER A 672 -37.23 -47.14 78.55
C SER A 672 -38.55 -46.48 78.94
N ILE A 673 -39.24 -47.05 79.93
CA ILE A 673 -40.54 -46.56 80.39
C ILE A 673 -40.37 -45.86 81.75
N ASP A 674 -40.59 -44.55 81.79
CA ASP A 674 -40.48 -43.71 82.97
C ASP A 674 -41.77 -43.84 83.83
N ASP A 675 -41.63 -44.32 85.08
CA ASP A 675 -42.70 -44.48 86.07
C ASP A 675 -43.96 -45.20 85.55
N LEU A 676 -43.81 -46.46 85.11
CA LEU A 676 -44.91 -47.34 84.72
C LEU A 676 -45.79 -47.72 85.93
N ASP A 677 -47.09 -47.45 85.84
CA ASP A 677 -48.13 -47.86 86.79
C ASP A 677 -49.24 -48.68 86.10
N ILE A 678 -49.74 -49.72 86.78
CA ILE A 678 -50.70 -50.70 86.24
C ILE A 678 -51.80 -50.97 87.26
N ASP A 679 -53.00 -50.47 86.99
CA ASP A 679 -54.21 -50.75 87.78
C ASP A 679 -55.07 -51.84 87.09
N ILE A 680 -55.67 -52.74 87.87
CA ILE A 680 -56.38 -53.94 87.40
C ILE A 680 -57.78 -53.98 88.02
N ASP A 681 -58.81 -54.07 87.18
CA ASP A 681 -60.21 -53.94 87.58
C ASP A 681 -60.67 -55.02 88.58
N GLY A 682 -61.05 -54.58 89.78
CA GLY A 682 -61.94 -55.32 90.67
C GLY A 682 -61.26 -56.15 91.75
N ILE A 683 -61.98 -57.16 92.26
CA ILE A 683 -61.67 -57.82 93.55
C ILE A 683 -60.43 -58.73 93.51
N LEU A 684 -59.76 -58.83 92.36
CA LEU A 684 -58.61 -59.70 92.11
C LEU A 684 -57.26 -59.00 92.28
N GLY A 685 -57.20 -57.66 92.23
CA GLY A 685 -55.94 -56.89 92.24
C GLY A 685 -55.06 -57.07 93.49
N TRP A 686 -55.61 -57.56 94.61
CA TRP A 686 -54.86 -57.87 95.85
C TRP A 686 -54.59 -59.37 96.05
N LEU A 687 -55.12 -60.24 95.17
CA LEU A 687 -55.05 -61.69 95.32
C LEU A 687 -53.89 -62.32 94.53
N PHE A 688 -53.20 -61.51 93.73
CA PHE A 688 -52.25 -61.94 92.71
C PHE A 688 -51.04 -60.99 92.58
N ASP A 689 -50.40 -60.61 93.68
CA ASP A 689 -49.16 -59.78 93.67
C ASP A 689 -48.09 -60.36 92.71
N TRP A 690 -47.93 -61.69 92.68
CA TRP A 690 -47.02 -62.39 91.77
C TRP A 690 -47.39 -62.24 90.28
N LEU A 691 -48.68 -62.01 89.98
CA LEU A 691 -49.16 -61.73 88.63
C LEU A 691 -48.91 -60.26 88.28
N ILE A 692 -48.92 -59.35 89.25
CA ILE A 692 -48.51 -57.95 89.03
C ILE A 692 -47.01 -57.90 88.76
N ASP A 693 -46.16 -58.54 89.58
CA ASP A 693 -44.72 -58.65 89.32
C ASP A 693 -44.41 -59.28 87.95
N TRP A 694 -45.13 -60.34 87.59
CA TRP A 694 -44.97 -61.03 86.30
C TRP A 694 -45.54 -60.22 85.13
N ILE A 695 -46.67 -59.52 85.29
CA ILE A 695 -47.20 -58.60 84.30
C ILE A 695 -46.18 -57.48 84.11
N VAL A 696 -45.82 -56.70 85.13
CA VAL A 696 -44.85 -55.59 85.01
C VAL A 696 -43.58 -56.04 84.28
N GLY A 697 -42.96 -57.16 84.70
CA GLY A 697 -41.76 -57.67 84.03
C GLY A 697 -41.98 -58.13 82.57
N SER A 698 -43.07 -58.87 82.29
CA SER A 698 -43.34 -59.41 80.94
C SER A 698 -43.99 -58.41 79.99
N PHE A 699 -44.65 -57.39 80.52
CA PHE A 699 -45.40 -56.35 79.80
C PHE A 699 -44.49 -55.19 79.44
N SER A 700 -43.60 -54.75 80.35
CA SER A 700 -42.54 -53.78 80.00
C SER A 700 -41.69 -54.32 78.87
N GLY A 701 -41.09 -55.51 79.03
CA GLY A 701 -40.24 -56.12 78.01
C GLY A 701 -40.94 -56.43 76.67
N GLN A 702 -42.27 -56.56 76.67
CA GLN A 702 -43.05 -56.70 75.43
C GLN A 702 -43.38 -55.34 74.79
N ILE A 703 -43.73 -54.33 75.58
CA ILE A 703 -43.92 -52.96 75.06
C ILE A 703 -42.60 -52.38 74.57
N GLU A 704 -41.50 -52.61 75.29
CA GLU A 704 -40.13 -52.29 74.87
C GLU A 704 -39.83 -52.96 73.53
N SER A 705 -39.93 -54.30 73.42
CA SER A 705 -39.71 -55.02 72.15
C SER A 705 -40.65 -54.58 71.02
N MET A 706 -41.92 -54.23 71.31
CA MET A 706 -42.88 -53.74 70.30
C MET A 706 -42.49 -52.35 69.78
N PHE A 707 -42.05 -51.45 70.66
CA PHE A 707 -41.56 -50.13 70.25
C PHE A 707 -40.18 -50.25 69.58
N GLU A 708 -39.32 -51.18 69.99
CA GLU A 708 -38.04 -51.48 69.33
C GLU A 708 -38.26 -51.90 67.87
N ASP A 709 -39.06 -52.95 67.63
CA ASP A 709 -39.37 -53.43 66.27
C ASP A 709 -40.06 -52.36 65.41
N GLN A 710 -41.06 -51.66 65.97
CA GLN A 710 -41.86 -50.70 65.21
C GLN A 710 -41.07 -49.43 64.86
N VAL A 711 -40.26 -48.90 65.80
CA VAL A 711 -39.39 -47.74 65.53
C VAL A 711 -38.23 -48.14 64.61
N ALA A 712 -37.67 -49.34 64.74
CA ALA A 712 -36.62 -49.82 63.84
C ALA A 712 -37.09 -49.92 62.38
N SER A 713 -38.33 -50.34 62.12
CA SER A 713 -38.89 -50.29 60.76
C SER A 713 -39.19 -48.85 60.35
N GLN A 714 -40.04 -48.13 61.09
CA GLN A 714 -40.53 -46.83 60.65
C GLN A 714 -39.43 -45.78 60.48
N ALA A 715 -38.41 -45.75 61.34
CA ALA A 715 -37.29 -44.82 61.18
C ALA A 715 -36.34 -45.23 60.04
N ALA A 716 -36.20 -46.53 59.72
CA ALA A 716 -35.48 -46.96 58.52
C ALA A 716 -36.23 -46.53 57.25
N ASP A 717 -37.54 -46.78 57.21
CA ASP A 717 -38.40 -46.49 56.07
C ASP A 717 -38.52 -44.98 55.82
N ILE A 718 -38.83 -44.16 56.84
CA ILE A 718 -38.93 -42.69 56.72
C ILE A 718 -37.62 -42.05 56.27
N VAL A 719 -36.48 -42.44 56.86
CA VAL A 719 -35.17 -41.86 56.47
C VAL A 719 -34.75 -42.32 55.08
N LYS A 720 -35.09 -43.55 54.69
CA LYS A 720 -34.87 -44.04 53.31
C LYS A 720 -35.72 -43.26 52.32
N GLU A 721 -37.02 -43.12 52.55
CA GLU A 721 -37.93 -42.40 51.66
C GLU A 721 -37.58 -40.91 51.57
N LEU A 722 -37.10 -40.29 52.66
CA LEU A 722 -36.58 -38.92 52.64
C LEU A 722 -35.38 -38.79 51.70
N ILE A 723 -34.42 -39.73 51.76
CA ILE A 723 -33.23 -39.74 50.89
C ILE A 723 -33.60 -40.07 49.43
N GLU A 724 -34.64 -40.87 49.20
CA GLU A 724 -35.19 -41.12 47.87
C GLU A 724 -35.97 -39.91 47.32
N ALA A 725 -36.63 -39.11 48.17
CA ALA A 725 -37.32 -37.88 47.79
C ALA A 725 -36.35 -36.74 47.40
N PHE A 726 -35.10 -36.76 47.91
CA PHE A 726 -34.03 -35.89 47.39
C PHE A 726 -33.60 -36.24 45.95
N ALA A 727 -33.95 -37.42 45.40
CA ALA A 727 -33.59 -37.81 44.04
C ALA A 727 -34.48 -37.12 42.99
N LEU A 728 -34.17 -35.86 42.70
CA LEU A 728 -34.88 -35.00 41.74
C LEU A 728 -35.02 -35.67 40.35
N ASN A 729 -36.24 -36.08 40.03
CA ASN A 729 -36.62 -36.64 38.73
C ASN A 729 -37.93 -35.95 38.28
N THR A 730 -37.78 -34.81 37.60
CA THR A 730 -38.88 -33.86 37.32
C THR A 730 -38.77 -33.23 35.94
N SER A 731 -39.88 -32.70 35.43
CA SER A 731 -39.96 -32.02 34.13
C SER A 731 -40.50 -30.60 34.29
N PHE A 732 -39.85 -29.63 33.64
CA PHE A 732 -40.22 -28.21 33.67
C PHE A 732 -40.14 -27.63 32.25
N ASP A 733 -41.06 -26.72 31.92
CA ASP A 733 -41.12 -26.09 30.60
C ASP A 733 -40.31 -24.79 30.60
N ILE A 734 -39.36 -24.67 29.67
CA ILE A 734 -38.67 -23.41 29.37
C ILE A 734 -39.54 -22.62 28.38
N PRO A 735 -40.00 -21.40 28.72
CA PRO A 735 -40.69 -20.53 27.77
C PRO A 735 -39.73 -19.98 26.70
N PRO A 736 -40.24 -19.41 25.59
CA PRO A 736 -39.43 -18.66 24.64
C PRO A 736 -38.72 -17.50 25.36
N LEU A 737 -37.39 -17.44 25.27
CA LEU A 737 -36.59 -16.44 25.99
C LEU A 737 -36.78 -15.01 25.42
N LEU A 738 -36.82 -14.90 24.09
CA LEU A 738 -37.03 -13.65 23.36
C LEU A 738 -37.87 -13.92 22.10
N GLY A 739 -38.70 -12.95 21.70
CA GLY A 739 -39.56 -13.05 20.53
C GLY A 739 -40.69 -14.08 20.68
N ALA A 740 -41.02 -14.78 19.58
CA ALA A 740 -42.10 -15.78 19.54
C ALA A 740 -41.57 -17.20 19.27
N GLY A 741 -42.12 -18.18 19.99
CA GLY A 741 -41.79 -19.60 19.82
C GLY A 741 -42.72 -20.52 20.63
N ASP A 742 -42.51 -21.84 20.53
CA ASP A 742 -43.13 -22.83 21.41
C ASP A 742 -42.24 -23.08 22.64
N PRO A 743 -42.80 -23.33 23.84
CA PRO A 743 -42.02 -23.76 25.00
C PRO A 743 -41.36 -25.14 24.79
N VAL A 744 -40.33 -25.42 25.58
CA VAL A 744 -39.57 -26.69 25.53
C VAL A 744 -39.48 -27.30 26.91
N THR A 745 -40.08 -28.48 27.07
CA THR A 745 -39.94 -29.31 28.26
C THR A 745 -38.49 -29.81 28.40
N LEU A 746 -37.87 -29.51 29.53
CA LEU A 746 -36.65 -30.15 30.00
C LEU A 746 -37.00 -31.22 31.03
N MET A 747 -36.21 -32.30 31.06
CA MET A 747 -36.31 -33.35 32.07
C MET A 747 -35.00 -33.41 32.87
N LEU A 748 -35.07 -33.04 34.15
CA LEU A 748 -34.02 -33.30 35.12
C LEU A 748 -34.20 -34.74 35.63
N THR A 749 -33.12 -35.53 35.56
CA THR A 749 -33.05 -36.87 36.14
C THR A 749 -31.85 -36.96 37.07
N SER A 750 -31.97 -37.70 38.17
CA SER A 750 -30.85 -37.89 39.09
C SER A 750 -30.93 -39.22 39.84
N ASN A 751 -29.74 -39.79 40.14
CA ASN A 751 -29.58 -41.02 40.92
C ASN A 751 -28.66 -40.73 42.12
N LEU A 752 -28.91 -41.35 43.27
CA LEU A 752 -27.98 -41.29 44.41
C LEU A 752 -26.60 -41.87 44.04
N SER A 753 -25.52 -41.19 44.39
CA SER A 753 -24.14 -41.68 44.20
C SER A 753 -23.23 -41.50 45.43
N GLN A 754 -23.59 -40.62 46.37
CA GLN A 754 -22.97 -40.51 47.69
C GLN A 754 -24.03 -40.27 48.77
N LEU A 755 -23.87 -40.94 49.91
CA LEU A 755 -24.56 -40.65 51.16
C LEU A 755 -23.54 -40.83 52.30
N GLN A 756 -23.33 -39.79 53.10
CA GLN A 756 -22.31 -39.76 54.15
C GLN A 756 -22.74 -38.83 55.28
N PHE A 757 -22.65 -39.29 56.53
CA PHE A 757 -22.88 -38.46 57.72
C PHE A 757 -21.59 -38.27 58.52
N THR A 758 -21.45 -37.11 59.13
CA THR A 758 -20.38 -36.70 60.05
C THR A 758 -21.01 -36.09 61.30
N ASP A 759 -20.19 -35.75 62.29
CA ASP A 759 -20.65 -35.12 63.54
C ASP A 759 -21.16 -33.67 63.33
N ASP A 760 -21.02 -33.10 62.12
CA ASP A 760 -21.56 -31.78 61.73
C ASP A 760 -22.89 -31.89 60.95
N GLY A 761 -23.20 -33.04 60.33
CA GLY A 761 -24.34 -33.18 59.42
C GLY A 761 -24.19 -34.27 58.33
N GLY A 762 -25.10 -34.28 57.37
CA GLY A 762 -25.17 -35.23 56.25
C GLY A 762 -24.91 -34.62 54.88
N GLN A 763 -24.08 -35.27 54.06
CA GLN A 763 -23.89 -34.98 52.64
C GLN A 763 -24.59 -36.04 51.75
N ILE A 764 -25.46 -35.57 50.87
CA ILE A 764 -26.04 -36.35 49.76
C ILE A 764 -25.38 -35.88 48.46
N GLY A 765 -24.96 -36.80 47.61
CA GLY A 765 -24.46 -36.52 46.25
C GLY A 765 -25.24 -37.34 45.23
N LEU A 766 -25.68 -36.68 44.16
CA LEU A 766 -26.48 -37.27 43.08
C LEU A 766 -25.77 -37.13 41.72
N ASP A 767 -25.80 -38.19 40.93
CA ASP A 767 -25.40 -38.16 39.53
C ASP A 767 -26.59 -37.66 38.69
N ALA A 768 -26.45 -36.48 38.09
CA ALA A 768 -27.57 -35.72 37.51
C ALA A 768 -27.42 -35.50 36.00
N ASN A 769 -28.55 -35.44 35.28
CA ASN A 769 -28.59 -35.07 33.85
C ASN A 769 -29.85 -34.24 33.53
N ILE A 770 -29.70 -33.21 32.70
CA ILE A 770 -30.81 -32.42 32.13
C ILE A 770 -30.88 -32.67 30.62
N VAL A 771 -31.97 -33.28 30.15
CA VAL A 771 -32.17 -33.70 28.75
C VAL A 771 -33.44 -33.12 28.13
N THR A 772 -33.49 -33.08 26.79
CA THR A 772 -34.73 -32.87 26.02
C THR A 772 -34.66 -33.55 24.65
N ALA A 773 -35.79 -33.56 23.93
CA ALA A 773 -35.89 -34.10 22.59
C ALA A 773 -35.23 -33.16 21.55
N LYS A 774 -34.36 -33.73 20.70
CA LYS A 774 -33.63 -32.98 19.67
C LYS A 774 -34.55 -32.36 18.62
N LYS A 775 -34.43 -31.04 18.41
CA LYS A 775 -35.00 -30.30 17.27
C LYS A 775 -33.94 -29.68 16.33
N VAL A 776 -32.67 -29.53 16.75
CA VAL A 776 -31.59 -28.96 15.92
C VAL A 776 -30.96 -29.97 14.93
N THR A 777 -30.24 -29.48 13.91
CA THR A 777 -29.63 -30.33 12.87
C THR A 777 -28.19 -30.75 13.17
N GLN A 778 -27.51 -29.97 14.01
CA GLN A 778 -26.09 -30.05 14.36
C GLN A 778 -25.77 -31.36 15.10
N LYS A 779 -24.50 -31.79 15.07
CA LYS A 779 -24.05 -33.09 15.62
C LYS A 779 -22.80 -32.92 16.50
N PRO A 780 -22.94 -32.27 17.68
CA PRO A 780 -21.86 -32.14 18.65
C PRO A 780 -21.56 -33.48 19.35
N LEU A 781 -20.48 -33.52 20.13
CA LEU A 781 -20.11 -34.64 20.99
C LEU A 781 -21.04 -34.80 22.22
N GLY A 782 -21.73 -33.73 22.63
CA GLY A 782 -22.60 -33.70 23.81
C GLY A 782 -22.62 -32.31 24.44
N SER A 783 -23.14 -32.20 25.67
CA SER A 783 -22.88 -31.06 26.55
C SER A 783 -21.39 -31.03 26.94
N ILE A 784 -20.83 -29.83 27.08
CA ILE A 784 -19.42 -29.65 27.41
C ILE A 784 -19.17 -29.86 28.90
N GLY A 785 -18.10 -30.58 29.25
CA GLY A 785 -17.62 -30.64 30.63
C GLY A 785 -16.55 -29.58 30.94
N ARG A 786 -16.54 -29.05 32.17
CA ARG A 786 -15.50 -28.12 32.68
C ARG A 786 -14.14 -28.78 32.76
N ALA A 787 -14.10 -30.08 33.05
CA ALA A 787 -12.91 -30.93 33.03
C ALA A 787 -11.69 -30.32 33.77
N SER A 788 -11.91 -29.81 34.98
CA SER A 788 -10.90 -29.13 35.81
C SER A 788 -10.20 -27.96 35.14
N CYS A 789 -10.81 -27.35 34.12
CA CYS A 789 -10.18 -26.36 33.24
C CYS A 789 -8.84 -26.85 32.67
N MET A 790 -8.76 -28.14 32.34
CA MET A 790 -7.56 -28.86 31.90
C MET A 790 -6.41 -28.90 32.94
N LYS A 791 -6.63 -28.43 34.17
CA LYS A 791 -5.73 -28.60 35.32
C LYS A 791 -5.77 -30.08 35.79
N LYS A 792 -4.80 -30.49 36.60
CA LYS A 792 -4.77 -31.86 37.15
C LYS A 792 -5.49 -31.95 38.50
N GLY A 793 -6.72 -32.46 38.45
CA GLY A 793 -7.55 -32.73 39.63
C GLY A 793 -8.36 -31.51 40.05
N GLU A 794 -9.67 -31.60 39.89
CA GLU A 794 -10.62 -30.80 40.66
C GLU A 794 -10.42 -31.10 42.16
N PRO A 795 -10.44 -30.11 43.06
CA PRO A 795 -10.90 -30.32 44.42
C PRO A 795 -12.32 -30.87 44.38
N PRO A 796 -12.71 -31.81 45.27
CA PRO A 796 -14.11 -32.18 45.41
C PRO A 796 -14.92 -30.99 45.94
N TYR A 797 -16.23 -30.98 45.68
CA TYR A 797 -17.14 -30.09 46.41
C TYR A 797 -17.20 -30.53 47.89
N GLU A 798 -16.64 -29.69 48.75
CA GLU A 798 -16.77 -29.77 50.20
C GLU A 798 -17.80 -28.70 50.61
N PRO A 799 -19.00 -29.07 51.12
CA PRO A 799 -19.99 -28.11 51.58
C PRO A 799 -19.52 -27.41 52.85
N ASP A 800 -19.97 -26.17 53.07
CA ASP A 800 -19.69 -25.45 54.30
C ASP A 800 -20.52 -26.04 55.46
N THR A 801 -19.87 -26.85 56.31
CA THR A 801 -20.52 -27.54 57.42
C THR A 801 -21.05 -26.61 58.53
N THR A 802 -20.79 -25.30 58.43
CA THR A 802 -21.41 -24.27 59.29
C THR A 802 -22.80 -23.84 58.83
N LYS A 803 -23.34 -24.43 57.75
CA LYS A 803 -24.69 -24.18 57.25
C LYS A 803 -25.65 -25.26 57.71
N ASP A 804 -26.87 -24.86 58.03
CA ASP A 804 -27.97 -25.78 58.34
C ASP A 804 -28.41 -26.51 57.08
N PHE A 805 -28.64 -25.79 55.97
CA PHE A 805 -28.98 -26.38 54.68
C PHE A 805 -28.20 -25.75 53.52
N GLY A 806 -27.76 -26.56 52.56
CA GLY A 806 -27.12 -26.09 51.33
C GLY A 806 -27.27 -27.02 50.14
N ILE A 807 -27.32 -26.46 48.92
CA ILE A 807 -27.32 -27.21 47.65
C ILE A 807 -26.15 -26.77 46.78
N GLY A 808 -25.39 -27.72 46.23
CA GLY A 808 -24.38 -27.48 45.20
C GLY A 808 -24.81 -28.04 43.85
N LEU A 809 -24.82 -27.22 42.80
CA LEU A 809 -25.09 -27.60 41.40
C LEU A 809 -23.83 -27.37 40.56
N HIS A 810 -23.33 -28.41 39.89
CA HIS A 810 -22.09 -28.36 39.11
C HIS A 810 -22.27 -27.60 37.78
N ASP A 811 -21.27 -26.81 37.36
CA ASP A 811 -21.20 -26.09 36.07
C ASP A 811 -21.58 -26.98 34.87
N ASP A 812 -21.16 -28.25 34.85
CA ASP A 812 -21.43 -29.21 33.79
C ASP A 812 -22.94 -29.51 33.66
N VAL A 813 -23.71 -29.49 34.75
CA VAL A 813 -25.18 -29.65 34.73
C VAL A 813 -25.87 -28.36 34.27
N LEU A 814 -25.38 -27.18 34.64
CA LEU A 814 -25.84 -25.91 34.06
C LEU A 814 -25.58 -25.85 32.55
N ASN A 815 -24.43 -26.37 32.11
CA ASN A 815 -24.13 -26.55 30.69
C ASN A 815 -25.05 -27.57 30.00
N GLN A 816 -25.52 -28.61 30.70
CA GLN A 816 -26.56 -29.51 30.16
C GLN A 816 -27.92 -28.83 30.03
N ALA A 817 -28.28 -27.93 30.94
CA ALA A 817 -29.49 -27.12 30.78
C ALA A 817 -29.39 -26.20 29.55
N LEU A 818 -28.28 -25.45 29.40
CA LEU A 818 -28.04 -24.59 28.23
C LEU A 818 -27.94 -25.40 26.92
N PHE A 819 -27.25 -26.54 26.95
CA PHE A 819 -27.22 -27.48 25.83
C PHE A 819 -28.63 -27.93 25.47
N SER A 820 -29.46 -28.32 26.43
CA SER A 820 -30.82 -28.81 26.17
C SER A 820 -31.76 -27.71 25.67
N ILE A 821 -31.66 -26.47 26.19
CA ILE A 821 -32.38 -25.30 25.66
C ILE A 821 -32.06 -25.09 24.17
N TRP A 822 -30.78 -25.15 23.80
CA TRP A 822 -30.34 -25.13 22.41
C TRP A 822 -30.84 -26.35 21.60
N TRP A 823 -30.65 -27.57 22.13
CA TRP A 823 -30.95 -28.85 21.47
C TRP A 823 -32.45 -29.02 21.15
N GLY A 824 -33.31 -28.57 22.06
CA GLY A 824 -34.77 -28.48 21.90
C GLY A 824 -35.23 -27.31 21.03
N GLY A 825 -34.31 -26.47 20.56
CA GLY A 825 -34.54 -25.46 19.53
C GLY A 825 -35.00 -24.09 20.02
N VAL A 826 -35.00 -23.81 21.33
CA VAL A 826 -35.45 -22.51 21.90
C VAL A 826 -34.68 -21.33 21.31
N LEU A 827 -33.40 -21.55 21.00
CA LEU A 827 -32.48 -20.51 20.51
C LEU A 827 -32.58 -20.23 19.00
N ASN A 828 -33.46 -20.90 18.25
CA ASN A 828 -33.70 -20.62 16.83
C ASN A 828 -34.84 -19.59 16.68
N MET A 829 -34.60 -18.39 17.19
CA MET A 829 -35.57 -17.30 17.36
C MET A 829 -35.50 -16.25 16.25
N THR A 830 -36.60 -15.53 16.03
CA THR A 830 -36.64 -14.32 15.18
C THR A 830 -36.84 -13.09 16.07
N LEU A 831 -35.90 -12.16 16.00
CA LEU A 831 -35.88 -10.92 16.79
C LEU A 831 -36.29 -9.73 15.92
N GLY A 832 -37.08 -8.82 16.49
CA GLY A 832 -37.39 -7.52 15.91
C GLY A 832 -36.57 -6.39 16.55
N LYS A 833 -36.81 -5.15 16.10
CA LYS A 833 -36.15 -3.94 16.64
C LYS A 833 -36.43 -3.68 18.13
N ASP A 834 -37.51 -4.23 18.64
CA ASP A 834 -37.94 -4.19 20.05
C ASP A 834 -36.91 -4.82 21.00
N VAL A 835 -36.09 -5.74 20.51
CA VAL A 835 -35.04 -6.43 21.28
C VAL A 835 -33.76 -5.59 21.45
N LEU A 836 -33.65 -4.42 20.79
CA LEU A 836 -32.52 -3.49 20.96
C LEU A 836 -32.77 -2.38 22.02
N GLY A 837 -33.91 -2.44 22.74
CA GLY A 837 -34.26 -1.46 23.77
C GLY A 837 -34.24 0.00 23.30
N ASP A 838 -33.99 0.92 24.23
CA ASP A 838 -33.89 2.37 23.93
C ASP A 838 -32.68 2.72 23.04
N VAL A 839 -31.68 1.83 22.91
CA VAL A 839 -30.55 2.01 21.98
C VAL A 839 -31.04 2.10 20.54
N GLY A 840 -32.09 1.35 20.20
CA GLY A 840 -32.77 1.41 18.90
C GLY A 840 -33.57 2.71 18.64
N GLY A 841 -33.67 3.63 19.61
CA GLY A 841 -34.45 4.86 19.49
C GLY A 841 -33.77 5.97 18.68
N ASP A 842 -32.50 6.26 18.99
CA ASP A 842 -31.74 7.39 18.40
C ASP A 842 -30.31 7.02 17.96
N ALA A 843 -29.73 5.89 18.38
CA ALA A 843 -28.28 5.66 18.28
C ALA A 843 -27.77 5.37 16.86
N VAL A 844 -28.55 4.67 16.03
CA VAL A 844 -28.16 4.30 14.65
C VAL A 844 -29.19 4.86 13.64
N ALA A 845 -29.11 6.17 13.43
CA ALA A 845 -30.00 6.90 12.54
C ALA A 845 -30.02 6.29 11.12
N GLY A 846 -31.21 5.87 10.66
CA GLY A 846 -31.42 5.33 9.32
C GLY A 846 -31.70 3.83 9.24
N ILE A 847 -31.72 3.08 10.34
CA ILE A 847 -32.21 1.69 10.37
C ILE A 847 -33.73 1.65 10.58
N GLU A 848 -34.45 1.10 9.62
CA GLU A 848 -35.88 0.77 9.68
C GLU A 848 -36.09 -0.76 9.49
N ASP A 849 -37.26 -1.27 9.90
CA ASP A 849 -37.75 -2.66 9.69
C ASP A 849 -36.77 -3.82 9.98
N LEU A 850 -35.89 -3.65 10.99
CA LEU A 850 -34.96 -4.69 11.45
C LEU A 850 -35.66 -6.00 11.83
N THR A 851 -35.22 -7.09 11.18
CA THR A 851 -35.54 -8.48 11.50
C THR A 851 -34.27 -9.32 11.52
N ILE A 852 -33.98 -10.02 12.62
CA ILE A 852 -32.84 -10.92 12.76
C ILE A 852 -33.34 -12.35 12.96
N LYS A 853 -32.92 -13.30 12.12
CA LYS A 853 -33.12 -14.74 12.39
C LYS A 853 -31.83 -15.33 12.93
N THR A 854 -31.92 -16.07 14.03
CA THR A 854 -30.78 -16.67 14.72
C THR A 854 -30.66 -18.17 14.40
N LEU A 855 -29.43 -18.65 14.24
CA LEU A 855 -29.10 -20.07 14.10
C LEU A 855 -27.77 -20.37 14.80
N PHE A 856 -27.85 -20.91 16.00
CA PHE A 856 -26.70 -21.26 16.83
C PHE A 856 -26.04 -22.56 16.32
N PHE A 857 -24.78 -22.50 15.86
CA PHE A 857 -24.04 -23.73 15.48
C PHE A 857 -23.55 -24.51 16.70
N THR A 858 -23.34 -23.84 17.83
CA THR A 858 -23.04 -24.45 19.14
C THR A 858 -24.02 -23.92 20.19
N PRO A 859 -24.28 -24.66 21.28
CA PRO A 859 -25.02 -24.12 22.42
C PRO A 859 -24.22 -22.99 23.11
N PRO A 860 -24.87 -22.02 23.77
CA PRO A 860 -24.22 -21.21 24.78
C PRO A 860 -23.65 -22.09 25.89
N ILE A 861 -22.49 -21.73 26.44
CA ILE A 861 -21.87 -22.44 27.56
C ILE A 861 -21.49 -21.46 28.68
N LEU A 862 -21.64 -21.90 29.93
CA LEU A 862 -21.08 -21.23 31.10
C LEU A 862 -19.70 -21.83 31.40
N THR A 863 -18.69 -20.99 31.60
CA THR A 863 -17.38 -21.44 32.03
C THR A 863 -16.73 -20.46 33.01
N SER A 864 -16.01 -21.03 33.97
CA SER A 864 -15.10 -20.34 34.89
C SER A 864 -13.63 -20.63 34.56
N CYS A 865 -13.34 -21.18 33.38
CA CYS A 865 -12.00 -21.63 32.96
C CYS A 865 -11.13 -20.53 32.34
N ASN A 866 -11.05 -19.39 33.01
CA ASN A 866 -10.18 -18.26 32.66
C ASN A 866 -9.21 -17.93 33.83
N PRO A 867 -8.16 -17.13 33.63
CA PRO A 867 -7.14 -16.86 34.65
C PRO A 867 -7.63 -16.11 35.91
N ALA A 868 -8.82 -15.51 35.86
CA ALA A 868 -9.43 -14.79 36.98
C ALA A 868 -10.50 -15.63 37.72
N GLU A 869 -10.84 -16.81 37.19
CA GLU A 869 -11.90 -17.72 37.65
C GLU A 869 -13.32 -17.10 37.72
N GLN A 870 -13.50 -15.92 37.09
CA GLN A 870 -14.79 -15.27 36.87
C GLN A 870 -15.72 -16.17 36.05
N LEU A 871 -17.03 -16.10 36.29
CA LEU A 871 -18.01 -16.78 35.46
C LEU A 871 -18.23 -15.99 34.15
N LYS A 872 -18.29 -16.72 33.03
CA LYS A 872 -18.51 -16.16 31.69
C LYS A 872 -19.46 -17.02 30.87
N VAL A 873 -20.24 -16.35 30.01
CA VAL A 873 -20.98 -16.99 28.92
C VAL A 873 -20.13 -16.92 27.66
N GLN A 874 -19.97 -18.05 26.97
CA GLN A 874 -19.36 -18.13 25.65
C GLN A 874 -20.37 -18.67 24.62
N ILE A 875 -20.37 -18.09 23.42
CA ILE A 875 -21.19 -18.51 22.28
C ILE A 875 -20.29 -18.58 21.04
N ALA A 876 -20.10 -19.79 20.48
CA ALA A 876 -19.32 -20.03 19.27
C ALA A 876 -20.21 -20.19 18.03
N ASP A 877 -19.92 -19.41 16.98
CA ASP A 877 -20.59 -19.46 15.67
C ASP A 877 -22.13 -19.36 15.73
N LEU A 878 -22.62 -18.27 16.30
CA LEU A 878 -23.99 -17.81 16.07
C LEU A 878 -24.11 -17.25 14.64
N PHE A 879 -24.93 -17.88 13.80
CA PHE A 879 -25.32 -17.30 12.51
C PHE A 879 -26.51 -16.36 12.67
N LEU A 880 -26.42 -15.19 12.04
CA LEU A 880 -27.47 -14.19 11.96
C LEU A 880 -27.82 -13.93 10.49
N ASP A 881 -29.09 -14.17 10.12
CA ASP A 881 -29.69 -13.73 8.86
C ASP A 881 -30.48 -12.44 9.13
N VAL A 882 -29.82 -11.31 8.92
CA VAL A 882 -30.29 -9.96 9.25
C VAL A 882 -30.89 -9.29 8.02
N HIS A 883 -32.10 -8.75 8.16
CA HIS A 883 -32.77 -7.92 7.16
C HIS A 883 -33.00 -6.54 7.79
N ILE A 884 -32.57 -5.47 7.12
CA ILE A 884 -32.85 -4.08 7.51
C ILE A 884 -33.22 -3.22 6.29
N LEU A 885 -34.00 -2.18 6.52
CA LEU A 885 -34.17 -1.08 5.57
C LEU A 885 -33.25 0.07 5.98
N PHE A 886 -32.07 0.18 5.37
CA PHE A 886 -31.05 1.18 5.71
C PHE A 886 -31.13 2.39 4.77
N PHE A 887 -31.52 3.55 5.29
CA PHE A 887 -31.79 4.77 4.51
C PHE A 887 -32.74 4.55 3.31
N GLY A 888 -33.69 3.63 3.43
CA GLY A 888 -34.62 3.26 2.36
C GLY A 888 -34.08 2.24 1.34
N ILE A 889 -32.93 1.60 1.61
CA ILE A 889 -32.36 0.52 0.81
C ILE A 889 -32.48 -0.81 1.60
N GLU A 890 -33.02 -1.84 0.97
CA GLU A 890 -33.09 -3.19 1.56
C GLU A 890 -31.68 -3.81 1.63
N LEU A 891 -31.18 -4.01 2.86
CA LEU A 891 -29.90 -4.67 3.13
C LEU A 891 -30.15 -6.02 3.82
N GLN A 892 -29.68 -7.10 3.21
CA GLN A 892 -29.59 -8.41 3.84
C GLN A 892 -28.12 -8.70 4.18
N LEU A 893 -27.86 -9.14 5.41
CA LEU A 893 -26.53 -9.56 5.88
C LEU A 893 -26.61 -10.99 6.40
N GLY A 894 -25.68 -11.83 5.95
CA GLY A 894 -25.40 -13.13 6.58
C GLY A 894 -24.11 -13.00 7.38
N ILE A 895 -24.23 -13.17 8.69
CA ILE A 895 -23.15 -12.86 9.64
C ILE A 895 -22.90 -14.07 10.53
N PHE A 896 -21.63 -14.41 10.78
CA PHE A 896 -21.25 -15.24 11.91
C PHE A 896 -20.68 -14.38 13.03
N ALA A 897 -21.18 -14.57 14.25
CA ALA A 897 -20.68 -13.95 15.46
C ALA A 897 -20.19 -15.03 16.44
N SER A 898 -19.08 -14.76 17.12
CA SER A 898 -18.63 -15.52 18.31
C SER A 898 -18.26 -14.53 19.40
N PHE A 899 -18.70 -14.76 20.63
CA PHE A 899 -18.47 -13.81 21.72
C PHE A 899 -18.36 -14.46 23.10
N GLU A 900 -17.67 -13.76 23.99
CA GLU A 900 -17.50 -14.07 25.41
C GLU A 900 -17.94 -12.86 26.25
N ALA A 901 -18.91 -13.06 27.13
CA ALA A 901 -19.40 -12.05 28.06
C ALA A 901 -19.12 -12.46 29.52
N GLU A 902 -18.83 -11.49 30.38
CA GLU A 902 -18.90 -11.71 31.83
C GLU A 902 -20.35 -11.92 32.25
N ALA A 903 -20.56 -12.82 33.20
CA ALA A 903 -21.88 -13.21 33.66
C ALA A 903 -21.87 -13.50 35.16
N ASP A 904 -22.99 -13.26 35.83
CA ASP A 904 -23.21 -13.69 37.20
C ASP A 904 -24.48 -14.56 37.30
N LEU A 905 -24.63 -15.25 38.43
CA LEU A 905 -25.87 -15.95 38.76
C LEU A 905 -26.63 -15.16 39.80
N VAL A 906 -27.88 -14.84 39.49
CA VAL A 906 -28.74 -13.98 40.30
C VAL A 906 -30.04 -14.66 40.68
N VAL A 907 -30.59 -14.27 41.82
CA VAL A 907 -31.90 -14.77 42.27
C VAL A 907 -32.97 -13.81 41.78
N THR A 908 -33.75 -14.24 40.81
CA THR A 908 -34.90 -13.51 40.29
C THR A 908 -36.21 -14.18 40.74
N THR A 909 -37.35 -13.61 40.37
CA THR A 909 -38.69 -14.14 40.70
C THR A 909 -39.51 -14.24 39.42
N ASP A 910 -40.14 -15.38 39.18
CA ASP A 910 -41.03 -15.56 38.04
C ASP A 910 -42.25 -14.62 38.16
N ALA A 911 -42.52 -13.83 37.11
CA ALA A 911 -43.57 -12.82 37.12
C ALA A 911 -45.00 -13.38 37.02
N ALA A 912 -45.16 -14.67 36.70
CA ALA A 912 -46.44 -15.36 36.55
C ALA A 912 -46.75 -16.33 37.71
N THR A 913 -45.75 -17.06 38.23
CA THR A 913 -45.91 -17.98 39.36
C THR A 913 -45.52 -17.38 40.71
N GLY A 914 -44.60 -16.42 40.73
CA GLY A 914 -44.02 -15.86 41.96
C GLY A 914 -42.91 -16.71 42.59
N GLU A 915 -42.44 -17.74 41.89
CA GLU A 915 -41.39 -18.65 42.37
C GLU A 915 -39.98 -18.02 42.24
N LYS A 916 -39.06 -18.37 43.17
CA LYS A 916 -37.66 -17.95 43.09
C LYS A 916 -36.93 -18.75 42.02
N LEU A 917 -36.26 -18.07 41.09
CA LEU A 917 -35.46 -18.67 40.02
C LEU A 917 -33.98 -18.29 40.19
N VAL A 918 -33.06 -19.21 39.89
CA VAL A 918 -31.64 -18.89 39.67
C VAL A 918 -31.45 -18.57 38.19
N GLY A 919 -31.29 -17.29 37.87
CA GLY A 919 -31.09 -16.77 36.53
C GLY A 919 -29.62 -16.45 36.21
N ILE A 920 -29.34 -16.23 34.92
CA ILE A 920 -28.04 -15.79 34.42
C ILE A 920 -28.16 -14.32 34.03
N GLU A 921 -27.37 -13.44 34.64
CA GLU A 921 -27.24 -12.04 34.23
C GLU A 921 -25.97 -11.86 33.39
N LEU A 922 -26.02 -11.02 32.35
CA LEU A 922 -24.83 -10.60 31.59
C LEU A 922 -24.34 -9.24 32.08
N LEU A 923 -23.03 -9.14 32.34
CA LEU A 923 -22.38 -7.93 32.88
C LEU A 923 -21.65 -7.10 31.80
N GLY A 924 -21.33 -7.70 30.65
CA GLY A 924 -20.68 -7.01 29.52
C GLY A 924 -19.86 -7.94 28.63
N VAL A 925 -19.67 -7.53 27.36
CA VAL A 925 -18.83 -8.27 26.39
C VAL A 925 -17.35 -8.08 26.72
N THR A 926 -16.59 -9.17 26.75
CA THR A 926 -15.12 -9.15 26.95
C THR A 926 -14.33 -9.65 25.73
N GLN A 927 -14.97 -10.38 24.83
CA GLN A 927 -14.44 -10.69 23.49
C GLN A 927 -15.59 -10.76 22.49
N SER A 928 -15.41 -10.21 21.30
CA SER A 928 -16.30 -10.40 20.16
C SER A 928 -15.51 -10.59 18.86
N GLU A 929 -16.06 -11.41 17.97
CA GLU A 929 -15.53 -11.70 16.65
C GLU A 929 -16.70 -11.82 15.66
N ILE A 930 -16.63 -11.11 14.53
CA ILE A 930 -17.70 -10.99 13.53
C ILE A 930 -17.14 -11.21 12.12
N GLU A 931 -17.84 -12.02 11.33
CA GLU A 931 -17.57 -12.26 9.91
C GLU A 931 -18.84 -12.06 9.07
N ILE A 932 -18.80 -11.14 8.09
CA ILE A 932 -19.90 -10.93 7.13
C ILE A 932 -19.67 -11.80 5.88
N VAL A 933 -20.22 -13.01 5.91
CA VAL A 933 -20.13 -13.97 4.79
C VAL A 933 -20.92 -13.53 3.57
N SER A 934 -22.08 -12.88 3.75
CA SER A 934 -22.90 -12.38 2.63
C SER A 934 -23.51 -11.01 2.93
N ILE A 935 -23.69 -10.21 1.87
CA ILE A 935 -24.29 -8.87 1.89
C ILE A 935 -25.11 -8.66 0.60
N THR A 936 -26.06 -7.73 0.58
CA THR A 936 -26.75 -7.31 -0.66
C THR A 936 -25.72 -6.89 -1.73
N PRO A 937 -25.85 -7.37 -2.99
CA PRO A 937 -24.94 -6.98 -4.07
C PRO A 937 -24.86 -5.47 -4.30
N GLY A 938 -23.64 -4.95 -4.49
CA GLY A 938 -23.34 -3.52 -4.59
C GLY A 938 -22.82 -2.89 -3.30
N PHE A 939 -22.64 -3.67 -2.22
CA PHE A 939 -22.14 -3.23 -0.92
C PHE A 939 -20.91 -4.04 -0.44
N GLU A 940 -20.32 -4.88 -1.29
CA GLU A 940 -19.18 -5.74 -0.97
C GLU A 940 -17.98 -4.97 -0.42
N ASP A 941 -17.64 -3.82 -1.02
CA ASP A 941 -16.58 -2.90 -0.54
C ASP A 941 -16.88 -2.28 0.83
N SER A 942 -18.15 -2.29 1.26
CA SER A 942 -18.61 -1.76 2.55
C SER A 942 -18.61 -2.80 3.67
N LYS A 943 -18.25 -4.07 3.41
CA LYS A 943 -18.29 -5.14 4.42
C LYS A 943 -17.56 -4.78 5.73
N GLN A 944 -16.36 -4.22 5.66
CA GLN A 944 -15.62 -3.84 6.87
C GLN A 944 -16.33 -2.74 7.66
N LEU A 945 -16.86 -1.71 6.98
CA LEU A 945 -17.61 -0.62 7.61
C LEU A 945 -18.86 -1.15 8.36
N PHE A 946 -19.57 -2.11 7.77
CA PHE A 946 -20.69 -2.77 8.46
C PHE A 946 -20.23 -3.66 9.62
N ALA A 947 -19.12 -4.38 9.50
CA ALA A 947 -18.57 -5.18 10.59
C ALA A 947 -18.16 -4.30 11.78
N ASP A 948 -17.41 -3.22 11.53
CA ASP A 948 -16.98 -2.25 12.53
C ASP A 948 -18.19 -1.60 13.24
N MET A 949 -19.21 -1.18 12.49
CA MET A 949 -20.45 -0.61 13.03
C MET A 949 -21.20 -1.62 13.92
N ILE A 950 -21.36 -2.87 13.48
CA ILE A 950 -22.07 -3.89 14.24
C ILE A 950 -21.28 -4.24 15.52
N GLN A 951 -19.96 -4.36 15.43
CA GLN A 951 -19.11 -4.69 16.56
C GLN A 951 -19.05 -3.57 17.62
N THR A 952 -19.09 -2.29 17.21
CA THR A 952 -18.90 -1.14 18.11
C THR A 952 -20.19 -0.40 18.53
N GLN A 953 -21.34 -0.71 17.94
CA GLN A 953 -22.62 -0.05 18.26
C GLN A 953 -23.76 -1.02 18.56
N LEU A 954 -23.80 -2.18 17.89
CA LEU A 954 -24.92 -3.12 18.02
C LEU A 954 -24.64 -4.27 18.99
N LEU A 955 -23.39 -4.72 19.16
CA LEU A 955 -23.08 -5.72 20.19
C LEU A 955 -23.19 -5.15 21.61
N ASP A 956 -22.54 -4.02 21.88
CA ASP A 956 -22.59 -3.36 23.18
C ASP A 956 -24.04 -2.98 23.52
N GLY A 957 -24.78 -2.37 22.58
CA GLY A 957 -26.18 -2.03 22.74
C GLY A 957 -27.13 -3.24 22.92
N LEU A 958 -26.80 -4.40 22.34
CA LEU A 958 -27.56 -5.64 22.54
C LEU A 958 -27.32 -6.22 23.93
N VAL A 959 -26.10 -6.12 24.47
CA VAL A 959 -25.79 -6.60 25.83
C VAL A 959 -26.24 -5.61 26.90
N ASP A 960 -26.19 -4.30 26.65
CA ASP A 960 -26.84 -3.29 27.52
C ASP A 960 -28.38 -3.42 27.50
N GLY A 961 -28.98 -3.77 26.36
CA GLY A 961 -30.42 -4.00 26.22
C GLY A 961 -30.93 -5.34 26.78
N ILE A 962 -30.02 -6.24 27.14
CA ILE A 962 -30.29 -7.56 27.75
C ILE A 962 -29.80 -7.61 29.22
N GLY A 963 -28.81 -6.81 29.59
CA GLY A 963 -28.24 -6.73 30.94
C GLY A 963 -29.14 -5.97 31.92
N GLY A 964 -29.01 -6.27 33.21
CA GLY A 964 -29.88 -5.75 34.27
C GLY A 964 -31.18 -6.54 34.47
N GLU A 965 -31.52 -7.46 33.56
CA GLU A 965 -32.51 -8.52 33.78
C GLU A 965 -31.88 -9.90 33.49
N ALA A 966 -32.40 -10.96 34.13
CA ALA A 966 -31.87 -12.31 33.93
C ALA A 966 -32.40 -12.93 32.63
N LEU A 967 -31.56 -13.72 31.95
CA LEU A 967 -31.84 -14.46 30.70
C LEU A 967 -32.84 -15.63 30.86
N GLY A 968 -33.88 -15.46 31.67
CA GLY A 968 -34.62 -16.55 32.31
C GLY A 968 -33.82 -17.17 33.47
N GLY A 969 -34.40 -18.16 34.11
CA GLY A 969 -33.77 -18.86 35.24
C GLY A 969 -34.42 -20.20 35.56
N PHE A 970 -33.73 -20.99 36.38
CA PHE A 970 -34.15 -22.32 36.78
C PHE A 970 -34.87 -22.27 38.13
N PRO A 971 -36.03 -22.95 38.28
CA PRO A 971 -36.73 -22.99 39.56
C PRO A 971 -35.88 -23.69 40.62
N ILE A 972 -35.84 -23.12 41.83
CA ILE A 972 -35.24 -23.79 42.98
C ILE A 972 -36.15 -24.99 43.35
N PRO A 973 -35.63 -26.23 43.40
CA PRO A 973 -36.47 -27.41 43.63
C PRO A 973 -37.03 -27.42 45.05
N SER A 974 -38.32 -27.75 45.19
CA SER A 974 -38.97 -28.07 46.46
C SER A 974 -39.21 -29.58 46.57
N ILE A 975 -39.34 -30.09 47.80
CA ILE A 975 -39.46 -31.53 48.07
C ILE A 975 -40.86 -31.82 48.62
N ASP A 976 -41.60 -32.71 47.96
CA ASP A 976 -42.94 -33.11 48.41
C ASP A 976 -42.85 -34.13 49.54
N LEU A 977 -42.94 -33.65 50.78
CA LEU A 977 -42.94 -34.48 51.98
C LEU A 977 -44.18 -35.38 52.06
N SER A 978 -45.25 -35.10 51.31
CA SER A 978 -46.43 -35.98 51.27
C SER A 978 -46.21 -37.30 50.55
N THR A 979 -45.02 -37.51 50.00
CA THR A 979 -44.55 -38.81 49.50
C THR A 979 -44.00 -39.74 50.59
N LEU A 980 -43.70 -39.24 51.80
CA LEU A 980 -42.92 -39.95 52.84
C LEU A 980 -43.75 -40.79 53.83
N ASP A 981 -45.06 -40.55 53.93
CA ASP A 981 -46.03 -41.42 54.61
C ASP A 981 -47.46 -41.01 54.19
N PRO A 982 -48.40 -41.94 53.96
CA PRO A 982 -49.78 -41.63 53.54
C PRO A 982 -50.63 -40.81 54.52
N SER A 983 -50.17 -40.57 55.76
CA SER A 983 -50.80 -39.67 56.73
C SER A 983 -50.43 -38.20 56.54
N ILE A 984 -49.35 -37.91 55.81
CA ILE A 984 -48.88 -36.55 55.55
C ILE A 984 -49.85 -35.88 54.56
N PRO A 985 -50.33 -34.64 54.82
CA PRO A 985 -51.27 -33.98 53.93
C PRO A 985 -50.70 -33.79 52.52
N ALA A 986 -51.44 -34.24 51.49
CA ALA A 986 -51.02 -34.15 50.10
C ALA A 986 -50.63 -32.71 49.69
N GLY A 987 -49.43 -32.53 49.13
CA GLY A 987 -48.86 -31.22 48.80
C GLY A 987 -48.18 -30.49 49.96
N THR A 988 -47.73 -31.21 50.99
CA THR A 988 -46.82 -30.66 52.02
C THR A 988 -45.43 -30.53 51.44
N MET A 989 -45.06 -29.33 50.97
CA MET A 989 -43.77 -29.05 50.35
C MET A 989 -42.77 -28.50 51.37
N LEU A 990 -41.55 -29.04 51.40
CA LEU A 990 -40.38 -28.41 52.01
C LEU A 990 -39.82 -27.36 51.05
N ASN A 991 -39.74 -26.10 51.49
CA ASN A 991 -39.32 -24.98 50.65
C ASN A 991 -37.97 -24.44 51.12
N ILE A 992 -37.10 -24.11 50.17
CA ILE A 992 -35.74 -23.66 50.46
C ILE A 992 -35.69 -22.14 50.50
N GLN A 993 -35.50 -21.57 51.68
CA GLN A 993 -35.24 -20.14 51.83
C GLN A 993 -33.78 -19.85 51.54
N LEU A 994 -33.48 -19.55 50.27
CA LEU A 994 -32.18 -19.05 49.85
C LEU A 994 -31.80 -17.80 50.67
N ASN A 995 -30.72 -17.94 51.44
CA ASN A 995 -30.07 -16.89 52.22
C ASN A 995 -28.85 -16.32 51.48
N LYS A 996 -28.14 -17.15 50.72
CA LYS A 996 -26.95 -16.79 49.96
C LYS A 996 -26.83 -17.64 48.69
N LEU A 997 -26.33 -17.03 47.63
CA LEU A 997 -25.91 -17.68 46.39
C LEU A 997 -24.41 -17.42 46.23
N GLU A 998 -23.60 -18.45 45.99
CA GLU A 998 -22.17 -18.29 45.74
C GLU A 998 -21.58 -19.33 44.78
N ARG A 999 -20.27 -19.26 44.56
CA ARG A 999 -19.54 -20.00 43.52
C ARG A 999 -18.30 -20.66 44.13
N ILE A 1000 -18.27 -21.99 44.20
CA ILE A 1000 -17.18 -22.76 44.81
C ILE A 1000 -16.65 -23.80 43.81
N TYR A 1001 -15.41 -23.64 43.34
CA TYR A 1001 -14.68 -24.58 42.48
C TYR A 1001 -15.42 -25.14 41.24
N GLY A 1002 -16.36 -24.40 40.67
CA GLY A 1002 -17.19 -24.86 39.54
C GLY A 1002 -18.56 -25.42 39.93
N PHE A 1003 -18.98 -25.18 41.17
CA PHE A 1003 -20.34 -25.38 41.66
C PHE A 1003 -21.00 -24.04 41.95
N THR A 1004 -22.27 -23.90 41.62
CA THR A 1004 -23.18 -22.90 42.17
C THR A 1004 -23.72 -23.43 43.48
N VAL A 1005 -23.53 -22.68 44.56
CA VAL A 1005 -23.93 -23.08 45.92
C VAL A 1005 -25.04 -22.17 46.41
N ILE A 1006 -26.14 -22.77 46.86
CA ILE A 1006 -27.29 -22.12 47.48
C ILE A 1006 -27.28 -22.49 48.96
N ASP A 1007 -26.96 -21.55 49.84
CA ASP A 1007 -27.13 -21.73 51.28
C ASP A 1007 -28.52 -21.23 51.69
N GLY A 1008 -29.15 -21.90 52.64
CA GLY A 1008 -30.49 -21.54 53.08
C GLY A 1008 -30.90 -22.09 54.45
N SER A 1009 -32.15 -21.81 54.79
CA SER A 1009 -32.94 -22.55 55.78
C SER A 1009 -34.17 -23.16 55.07
N VAL A 1010 -35.01 -23.88 55.80
CA VAL A 1010 -36.25 -24.47 55.25
C VAL A 1010 -37.50 -23.99 55.99
N ASP A 1011 -38.62 -23.92 55.25
CA ASP A 1011 -40.00 -23.63 55.72
C ASP A 1011 -41.00 -24.61 55.05
#